data_AF-A0A8B8ZK53-F1
#
_entry.id   AF-A0A8B8ZK53-F1
#
_cell.length_a   1.000
_cell.length_b   1.000
_cell.length_c   1.000
_cell.angle_alpha   90.00
_cell.angle_beta   90.00
_cell.angle_gamma   90.00
#
_symmetry.space_group_name_H-M   'P 1'
#
loop_
_entity.id
_entity.type
_entity.pdbx_description
1 polymer ?
#
loop_
_entity_poly.entity_id
_entity_poly.type
_entity_poly.pdbx_seq_one_letter_code
_entity_poly.pdbx_strand_id
1 'polypeptide(L)'
;MGSIDNSSEENYSSEDEIVDDDNYNILLTATVGMVTEYYTKYIEKEPCRTSYQTGYKFVSEILHGNPYRCQQQFRMEKHVFINLCMELKIKYGLKASRYIPVEELVNMFLMILGHGFGNRMVQERFQHSGETVSRYFTHVLNAVLRMSKDIISPLDKEFKNIPSKIRDDHRWWPYFKDCIGAIDGTHIPVKISPSKQVPYIGRKGIPTQNVMACCDFDMRFTFVCAGWEGTAHDTRIFLDAIHRKELQFPHPPRDAYDPMDPNGNITIKWDINSIEDATYNVIVSIYNYQLYRHVESPGWRMSWTWPKDEVIWDLRGAEATEQGNCSRFKGSLPHCCDKTPVIVDLALGAPYNMQYKNCCRGGVLSSTTQDPTKTMSSFQMSVGGVFVLDSATKAIPSNFSVGLPGYTCSNATVVAPSKVQVDGQRSIQYLMTWEVTCSYSQFRESATPGCCVSLSAFYNSTVVSCPLCSCGCQNSPATSECFRDGQQPDLLQLPNGDDEGTPPFVLCTQHMCPIRVHWHLKVSYKEYWRVKVTITNFNILKNYTDWNLVIQHPNLRSITQVFSFNYNPLIQYGDINDTGMFWGIKNYNEMLLQYGVDGNVQTEMLLRKDPGDFTFKGGWAFPRKIAFNGHECVMPPPDMFPSLPNSSPAAPALLLHLCLGLSPLLLFGLFLFV
;
A
#
# COMPACT_ATOMS: atom_id res chain seq x y z
N MET A 1 93.87 -99.33 -12.19
CA MET A 1 93.92 -99.94 -10.84
C MET A 1 92.89 -99.21 -10.00
N GLY A 2 91.75 -99.86 -9.69
CA GLY A 2 90.85 -99.52 -8.59
C GLY A 2 90.13 -98.16 -8.55
N SER A 3 88.79 -98.25 -8.57
CA SER A 3 87.85 -97.50 -7.72
C SER A 3 87.36 -96.09 -8.15
N ILE A 4 86.04 -96.06 -8.45
CA ILE A 4 84.99 -95.17 -7.89
C ILE A 4 85.34 -93.67 -7.80
N ASP A 5 84.67 -92.80 -8.57
CA ASP A 5 83.46 -92.10 -8.11
C ASP A 5 82.78 -91.19 -9.17
N ASN A 6 81.44 -91.17 -9.09
CA ASN A 6 80.48 -90.10 -9.38
C ASN A 6 80.57 -89.25 -10.66
N SER A 7 79.51 -89.24 -11.48
CA SER A 7 78.33 -88.36 -11.25
C SER A 7 77.32 -88.37 -12.42
N SER A 8 76.05 -88.52 -12.01
CA SER A 8 74.79 -87.98 -12.56
C SER A 8 74.30 -88.35 -13.98
N GLU A 9 73.48 -89.40 -14.01
CA GLU A 9 72.26 -89.57 -14.82
C GLU A 9 71.28 -88.40 -14.59
N GLU A 10 70.84 -87.72 -15.63
CA GLU A 10 69.68 -87.99 -16.50
C GLU A 10 68.31 -87.52 -15.96
N ASN A 11 67.68 -86.79 -16.87
CA ASN A 11 66.30 -86.94 -17.35
C ASN A 11 65.19 -86.00 -16.90
N TYR A 12 64.57 -85.49 -17.97
CA TYR A 12 63.36 -84.68 -18.08
C TYR A 12 62.12 -85.53 -17.77
N SER A 13 61.16 -84.98 -17.03
CA SER A 13 59.76 -85.35 -17.13
C SER A 13 58.88 -84.19 -16.65
N SER A 14 57.89 -83.86 -17.46
CA SER A 14 56.86 -82.84 -17.30
C SER A 14 55.66 -83.36 -16.48
N GLU A 15 55.19 -82.60 -15.49
CA GLU A 15 53.86 -82.74 -14.88
C GLU A 15 53.29 -81.36 -14.46
N ASP A 16 52.24 -80.95 -15.19
CA ASP A 16 51.00 -80.25 -14.80
C ASP A 16 50.98 -79.10 -13.75
N GLU A 17 50.62 -77.91 -14.24
CA GLU A 17 50.14 -76.79 -13.42
C GLU A 17 48.73 -77.11 -12.85
N ILE A 18 48.67 -77.50 -11.58
CA ILE A 18 47.43 -77.50 -10.80
C ILE A 18 47.11 -76.04 -10.43
N VAL A 19 46.19 -75.42 -11.17
CA VAL A 19 45.51 -74.19 -10.69
C VAL A 19 44.66 -74.58 -9.49
N ASP A 20 44.99 -73.97 -8.36
CA ASP A 20 44.45 -74.17 -7.01
C ASP A 20 42.90 -74.07 -6.97
N ASP A 21 42.22 -75.20 -7.20
CA ASP A 21 40.76 -75.35 -7.27
C ASP A 21 40.07 -74.89 -5.97
N ASP A 22 40.77 -74.99 -4.85
CA ASP A 22 40.32 -74.48 -3.55
C ASP A 22 40.20 -72.96 -3.54
N ASN A 23 41.10 -72.24 -4.24
CA ASN A 23 41.09 -70.78 -4.28
C ASN A 23 39.97 -70.23 -5.18
N TYR A 24 39.64 -70.94 -6.27
CA TYR A 24 38.49 -70.62 -7.12
C TYR A 24 37.16 -70.85 -6.37
N ASN A 25 37.04 -71.95 -5.64
CA ASN A 25 35.85 -72.27 -4.85
C ASN A 25 35.65 -71.29 -3.68
N ILE A 26 36.72 -70.84 -3.03
CA ILE A 26 36.67 -69.79 -1.99
C ILE A 26 36.19 -68.46 -2.60
N LEU A 27 36.73 -68.04 -3.75
CA LEU A 27 36.32 -66.81 -4.42
C LEU A 27 34.87 -66.88 -4.89
N LEU A 28 34.43 -68.00 -5.46
CA LEU A 28 33.05 -68.22 -5.90
C LEU A 28 32.08 -68.15 -4.72
N THR A 29 32.41 -68.82 -3.60
CA THR A 29 31.59 -68.82 -2.39
C THR A 29 31.47 -67.42 -1.78
N ALA A 30 32.59 -66.67 -1.71
CA ALA A 30 32.59 -65.29 -1.25
C ALA A 30 31.74 -64.38 -2.15
N THR A 31 31.83 -64.56 -3.47
CA THR A 31 31.08 -63.76 -4.44
C THR A 31 29.57 -64.06 -4.37
N VAL A 32 29.18 -65.34 -4.29
CA VAL A 32 27.79 -65.76 -4.09
C VAL A 32 27.25 -65.27 -2.75
N GLY A 33 28.06 -65.32 -1.69
CA GLY A 33 27.72 -64.78 -0.37
C GLY A 33 27.42 -63.28 -0.42
N MET A 34 28.30 -62.48 -1.05
CA MET A 34 28.09 -61.05 -1.24
C MET A 34 26.85 -60.73 -2.10
N VAL A 35 26.64 -61.49 -3.18
CA VAL A 35 25.47 -61.32 -4.04
C VAL A 35 24.18 -61.68 -3.30
N THR A 36 24.19 -62.73 -2.49
CA THR A 36 23.04 -63.16 -1.68
C THR A 36 22.73 -62.17 -0.57
N GLU A 37 23.75 -61.62 0.09
CA GLU A 37 23.57 -60.57 1.09
C GLU A 37 23.05 -59.28 0.47
N TYR A 38 23.55 -58.90 -0.71
CA TYR A 38 23.02 -57.75 -1.45
C TYR A 38 21.56 -57.99 -1.88
N TYR A 39 21.24 -59.19 -2.37
CA TYR A 39 19.90 -59.56 -2.80
C TYR A 39 18.91 -59.53 -1.63
N THR A 40 19.23 -60.15 -0.51
CA THR A 40 18.34 -60.18 0.68
C THR A 40 18.18 -58.80 1.30
N LYS A 41 19.22 -57.97 1.29
CA LYS A 41 19.18 -56.63 1.91
C LYS A 41 18.51 -55.55 1.06
N TYR A 42 18.64 -55.63 -0.26
CA TYR A 42 18.20 -54.54 -1.16
C TYR A 42 17.09 -54.94 -2.15
N ILE A 43 16.98 -56.23 -2.50
CA ILE A 43 16.00 -56.73 -3.48
C ILE A 43 14.80 -57.39 -2.80
N GLU A 44 15.02 -58.31 -1.85
CA GLU A 44 13.96 -58.97 -1.09
C GLU A 44 13.46 -58.06 0.04
N LYS A 45 12.50 -57.18 -0.28
CA LYS A 45 11.99 -56.19 0.68
C LYS A 45 10.86 -56.77 1.53
N GLU A 46 11.10 -56.86 2.84
CA GLU A 46 10.05 -57.15 3.81
C GLU A 46 8.99 -56.02 3.84
N PRO A 47 7.69 -56.34 3.74
CA PRO A 47 6.62 -55.35 3.87
C PRO A 47 6.61 -54.68 5.25
N CYS A 48 6.85 -53.37 5.30
CA CYS A 48 6.94 -52.61 6.56
C CYS A 48 5.58 -52.14 7.11
N ARG A 49 4.56 -51.95 6.26
CA ARG A 49 3.25 -51.40 6.63
C ARG A 49 2.13 -52.39 6.33
N THR A 50 1.95 -53.32 7.26
CA THR A 50 1.09 -54.50 7.13
C THR A 50 -0.14 -54.46 8.02
N SER A 51 -0.45 -53.33 8.66
CA SER A 51 -1.64 -53.23 9.51
C SER A 51 -2.92 -53.44 8.70
N TYR A 52 -3.84 -54.21 9.28
CA TYR A 52 -5.15 -54.48 8.69
C TYR A 52 -6.04 -53.23 8.58
N GLN A 53 -5.82 -52.25 9.48
CA GLN A 53 -6.54 -50.98 9.49
C GLN A 53 -5.84 -49.99 8.56
N THR A 54 -6.14 -50.07 7.27
CA THR A 54 -5.63 -49.14 6.26
C THR A 54 -6.16 -47.72 6.48
N GLY A 55 -5.49 -46.71 5.93
CA GLY A 55 -5.94 -45.31 6.01
C GLY A 55 -7.40 -45.11 5.55
N TYR A 56 -7.80 -45.74 4.45
CA TYR A 56 -9.19 -45.72 3.99
C TYR A 56 -10.17 -46.31 5.01
N LYS A 57 -9.87 -47.48 5.57
CA LYS A 57 -10.73 -48.12 6.57
C LYS A 57 -10.86 -47.25 7.81
N PHE A 58 -9.76 -46.65 8.26
CA PHE A 58 -9.74 -45.72 9.38
C PHE A 58 -10.64 -44.50 9.14
N VAL A 59 -10.52 -43.85 7.98
CA VAL A 59 -11.36 -42.69 7.61
C VAL A 59 -12.84 -43.10 7.54
N SER A 60 -13.12 -44.25 6.92
CA SER A 60 -14.48 -44.79 6.82
C SER A 60 -15.10 -45.08 8.19
N GLU A 61 -14.32 -45.64 9.11
CA GLU A 61 -14.75 -45.91 10.49
C GLU A 61 -15.11 -44.61 11.24
N ILE A 62 -14.37 -43.53 11.03
CA ILE A 62 -14.70 -42.22 11.64
C ILE A 62 -15.98 -41.65 11.03
N LEU A 63 -16.13 -41.71 9.71
CA LEU A 63 -17.28 -41.13 9.00
C LEU A 63 -18.59 -41.89 9.27
N HIS A 64 -18.53 -43.21 9.43
CA HIS A 64 -19.71 -44.05 9.65
C HIS A 64 -19.94 -44.41 11.12
N GLY A 65 -18.98 -44.07 11.99
CA GLY A 65 -19.09 -44.29 13.43
C GLY A 65 -19.80 -43.15 14.17
N ASN A 66 -19.43 -42.97 15.44
CA ASN A 66 -20.01 -41.93 16.29
C ASN A 66 -19.67 -40.52 15.76
N PRO A 67 -20.65 -39.61 15.55
CA PRO A 67 -20.43 -38.25 15.05
C PRO A 67 -19.39 -37.43 15.84
N TYR A 68 -19.28 -37.66 17.14
CA TYR A 68 -18.29 -36.98 18.00
C TYR A 68 -16.84 -37.29 17.58
N ARG A 69 -16.59 -38.48 17.01
CA ARG A 69 -15.27 -38.84 16.48
C ARG A 69 -14.86 -37.97 15.29
N CYS A 70 -15.82 -37.50 14.47
CA CYS A 70 -15.51 -36.56 13.39
C CYS A 70 -14.97 -35.25 13.95
N GLN A 71 -15.60 -34.68 14.98
CA GLN A 71 -15.12 -33.46 15.62
C GLN A 71 -13.75 -33.66 16.28
N GLN A 72 -13.52 -34.79 16.92
CA GLN A 72 -12.22 -35.09 17.53
C GLN A 72 -11.11 -35.29 16.50
N GLN A 73 -11.37 -36.05 15.43
CA GLN A 73 -10.32 -36.42 14.47
C GLN A 73 -10.14 -35.36 13.37
N PHE A 74 -11.24 -34.89 12.77
CA PHE A 74 -11.21 -33.91 11.67
C PHE A 74 -11.28 -32.45 12.14
N ARG A 75 -11.51 -32.20 13.44
CA ARG A 75 -11.75 -30.84 14.01
C ARG A 75 -12.99 -30.13 13.45
N MET A 76 -13.92 -30.89 12.87
CA MET A 76 -15.17 -30.38 12.30
C MET A 76 -16.25 -31.46 12.26
N GLU A 77 -17.49 -31.06 12.02
CA GLU A 77 -18.59 -32.00 11.87
C GLU A 77 -18.48 -32.81 10.57
N LYS A 78 -19.09 -34.00 10.55
CA LYS A 78 -19.08 -34.92 9.41
C LYS A 78 -19.46 -34.24 8.10
N HIS A 79 -20.57 -33.50 8.11
CA HIS A 79 -21.10 -32.86 6.90
C HIS A 79 -20.15 -31.75 6.38
N VAL A 80 -19.51 -31.00 7.28
CA VAL A 80 -18.51 -29.97 6.94
C VAL A 80 -17.27 -30.60 6.32
N PHE A 81 -16.79 -31.72 6.88
CA PHE A 81 -15.64 -32.44 6.32
C PHE A 81 -15.91 -32.96 4.90
N ILE A 82 -17.09 -33.55 4.68
CA ILE A 82 -17.50 -34.04 3.37
C ILE A 82 -17.59 -32.88 2.37
N ASN A 83 -18.19 -31.77 2.77
CA ASN A 83 -18.29 -30.56 1.92
C ASN A 83 -16.91 -30.02 1.57
N LEU A 84 -15.98 -29.94 2.53
CA LEU A 84 -14.60 -29.54 2.29
C LEU A 84 -13.90 -30.45 1.27
N CYS A 85 -14.05 -31.77 1.41
CA CYS A 85 -13.47 -32.73 0.47
C CYS A 85 -14.04 -32.55 -0.95
N MET A 86 -15.36 -32.37 -1.08
CA MET A 86 -16.02 -32.13 -2.35
C MET A 86 -15.57 -30.82 -2.98
N GLU A 87 -15.50 -29.75 -2.20
CA GLU A 87 -15.11 -28.41 -2.65
C GLU A 87 -13.65 -28.39 -3.13
N LEU A 88 -12.73 -28.98 -2.37
CA LEU A 88 -11.33 -29.14 -2.77
C LEU A 88 -11.18 -29.95 -4.06
N LYS A 89 -12.01 -30.98 -4.24
CA LYS A 89 -12.01 -31.83 -5.44
C LYS A 89 -12.56 -31.11 -6.67
N ILE A 90 -13.73 -30.47 -6.54
CA ILE A 90 -14.49 -29.91 -7.66
C ILE A 90 -13.92 -28.55 -8.09
N LYS A 91 -13.68 -27.64 -7.14
CA LYS A 91 -13.27 -26.26 -7.45
C LYS A 91 -11.77 -26.06 -7.48
N TYR A 92 -11.03 -26.75 -6.59
CA TYR A 92 -9.60 -26.48 -6.37
C TYR A 92 -8.65 -27.53 -6.97
N GLY A 93 -9.20 -28.56 -7.61
CA GLY A 93 -8.46 -29.53 -8.44
C GLY A 93 -7.72 -30.60 -7.64
N LEU A 94 -8.14 -30.89 -6.40
CA LEU A 94 -7.59 -31.99 -5.61
C LEU A 94 -8.03 -33.34 -6.21
N LYS A 95 -7.07 -34.13 -6.69
CA LYS A 95 -7.33 -35.42 -7.33
C LYS A 95 -6.99 -36.58 -6.40
N ALA A 96 -7.89 -37.57 -6.35
CA ALA A 96 -7.60 -38.86 -5.75
C ALA A 96 -6.49 -39.59 -6.52
N SER A 97 -5.77 -40.47 -5.82
CA SER A 97 -4.88 -41.45 -6.43
C SER A 97 -5.63 -42.74 -6.74
N ARG A 98 -5.02 -43.65 -7.51
CA ARG A 98 -5.58 -44.98 -7.77
C ARG A 98 -5.92 -45.75 -6.49
N TYR A 99 -5.13 -45.55 -5.42
CA TYR A 99 -5.25 -46.29 -4.17
C TYR A 99 -5.60 -45.44 -2.95
N ILE A 100 -5.69 -44.11 -3.10
CA ILE A 100 -5.91 -43.19 -1.97
C ILE A 100 -7.00 -42.18 -2.33
N PRO A 101 -8.17 -42.25 -1.69
CA PRO A 101 -9.28 -41.34 -1.95
C PRO A 101 -9.05 -39.96 -1.32
N VAL A 102 -9.81 -38.94 -1.78
CA VAL A 102 -9.64 -37.54 -1.36
C VAL A 102 -9.80 -37.37 0.15
N GLU A 103 -10.76 -38.06 0.74
CA GLU A 103 -11.07 -38.03 2.16
C GLU A 103 -9.85 -38.46 3.00
N GLU A 104 -9.11 -39.46 2.52
CA GLU A 104 -7.88 -39.92 3.18
C GLU A 104 -6.75 -38.89 3.05
N LEU A 105 -6.61 -38.27 1.88
CA LEU A 105 -5.63 -37.19 1.65
C LEU A 105 -5.87 -36.01 2.60
N VAL A 106 -7.13 -35.55 2.66
CA VAL A 106 -7.53 -34.42 3.50
C VAL A 106 -7.40 -34.78 4.97
N ASN A 107 -7.75 -36.01 5.38
CA ASN A 107 -7.57 -36.44 6.77
C ASN A 107 -6.08 -36.46 7.18
N MET A 108 -5.18 -36.98 6.34
CA MET A 108 -3.73 -36.92 6.62
C MET A 108 -3.26 -35.48 6.85
N PHE A 109 -3.70 -34.55 6.00
CA PHE A 109 -3.38 -33.13 6.11
C PHE A 109 -3.93 -32.51 7.42
N LEU A 110 -5.20 -32.76 7.74
CA LEU A 110 -5.84 -32.27 8.96
C LEU A 110 -5.23 -32.85 10.23
N MET A 111 -4.78 -34.12 10.23
CA MET A 111 -4.11 -34.69 11.40
C MET A 111 -2.77 -34.01 11.66
N ILE A 112 -2.03 -33.64 10.62
CA ILE A 112 -0.76 -32.92 10.77
C ILE A 112 -1.02 -31.53 11.36
N LEU A 113 -1.98 -30.77 10.83
CA LEU A 113 -2.25 -29.40 11.28
C LEU A 113 -3.00 -29.33 12.61
N GLY A 114 -4.08 -30.10 12.74
CA GLY A 114 -5.00 -30.03 13.88
C GLY A 114 -4.53 -30.78 15.12
N HIS A 115 -3.64 -31.76 14.99
CA HIS A 115 -3.09 -32.53 16.11
C HIS A 115 -1.59 -32.40 16.29
N GLY A 116 -0.89 -31.71 15.37
CA GLY A 116 0.57 -31.58 15.41
C GLY A 116 1.29 -32.91 15.14
N PHE A 117 0.66 -33.84 14.40
CA PHE A 117 1.27 -35.13 14.14
C PHE A 117 2.45 -35.01 13.17
N GLY A 118 3.62 -35.47 13.61
CA GLY A 118 4.79 -35.60 12.74
C GLY A 118 4.57 -36.66 11.65
N ASN A 119 5.29 -36.49 10.53
CA ASN A 119 5.19 -37.37 9.36
C ASN A 119 5.29 -38.87 9.73
N ARG A 120 6.19 -39.26 10.64
CA ARG A 120 6.33 -40.66 11.12
C ARG A 120 5.07 -41.23 11.80
N MET A 121 4.30 -40.41 12.50
CA MET A 121 3.07 -40.88 13.16
C MET A 121 1.93 -41.04 12.16
N VAL A 122 1.84 -40.15 11.17
CA VAL A 122 0.84 -40.24 10.09
C VAL A 122 1.13 -41.43 9.20
N GLN A 123 2.40 -41.66 8.89
CA GLN A 123 2.90 -42.86 8.25
C GLN A 123 2.34 -44.12 8.92
N GLU A 124 2.53 -44.26 10.23
CA GLU A 124 2.02 -45.42 10.98
C GLU A 124 0.49 -45.45 11.01
N ARG A 125 -0.18 -44.32 11.16
CA ARG A 125 -1.65 -44.29 11.22
C ARG A 125 -2.31 -44.71 9.90
N PHE A 126 -1.80 -44.22 8.77
CA PHE A 126 -2.42 -44.41 7.46
C PHE A 126 -1.75 -45.51 6.64
N GLN A 127 -0.68 -46.11 7.17
CA GLN A 127 0.07 -47.21 6.54
C GLN A 127 0.69 -46.83 5.18
N HIS A 128 1.12 -45.57 5.04
CA HIS A 128 1.81 -45.05 3.84
C HIS A 128 3.26 -44.68 4.11
N SER A 129 4.10 -44.70 3.07
CA SER A 129 5.49 -44.25 3.18
C SER A 129 5.57 -42.76 3.54
N GLY A 130 6.67 -42.33 4.18
CA GLY A 130 6.86 -40.92 4.54
C GLY A 130 6.90 -39.97 3.34
N GLU A 131 7.44 -40.46 2.22
CA GLU A 131 7.42 -39.76 0.94
C GLU A 131 5.98 -39.52 0.49
N THR A 132 5.13 -40.55 0.56
CA THR A 132 3.73 -40.48 0.15
C THR A 132 2.95 -39.48 1.01
N VAL A 133 3.13 -39.53 2.34
CA VAL A 133 2.54 -38.56 3.27
C VAL A 133 3.00 -37.13 2.94
N SER A 134 4.30 -36.93 2.71
CA SER A 134 4.85 -35.61 2.39
C SER A 134 4.31 -35.06 1.07
N ARG A 135 4.28 -35.89 0.02
CA ARG A 135 3.75 -35.53 -1.30
C ARG A 135 2.30 -35.08 -1.19
N TYR A 136 1.46 -35.89 -0.55
CA TYR A 136 0.04 -35.56 -0.44
C TYR A 136 -0.27 -34.39 0.49
N PHE A 137 0.53 -34.18 1.55
CA PHE A 137 0.47 -32.96 2.33
C PHE A 137 0.65 -31.72 1.44
N THR A 138 1.67 -31.71 0.57
CA THR A 138 1.91 -30.61 -0.37
C THR A 138 0.77 -30.45 -1.38
N HIS A 139 0.20 -31.54 -1.90
CA HIS A 139 -0.93 -31.48 -2.83
C HIS A 139 -2.18 -30.86 -2.18
N VAL A 140 -2.53 -31.27 -0.96
CA VAL A 140 -3.67 -30.71 -0.22
C VAL A 140 -3.39 -29.26 0.17
N LEU A 141 -2.17 -28.94 0.63
CA LEU A 141 -1.76 -27.57 0.95
C LEU A 141 -1.96 -26.64 -0.26
N ASN A 142 -1.50 -27.05 -1.44
CA ASN A 142 -1.66 -26.25 -2.66
C ASN A 142 -3.13 -26.03 -3.03
N ALA A 143 -4.01 -27.02 -2.82
CA ALA A 143 -5.44 -26.86 -3.05
C ALA A 143 -6.07 -25.90 -2.03
N VAL A 144 -5.70 -26.02 -0.75
CA VAL A 144 -6.16 -25.13 0.33
C VAL A 144 -5.66 -23.69 0.13
N LEU A 145 -4.44 -23.49 -0.35
CA LEU A 145 -3.90 -22.15 -0.67
C LEU A 145 -4.61 -21.49 -1.87
N ARG A 146 -5.20 -22.27 -2.78
CA ARG A 146 -6.09 -21.71 -3.81
C ARG A 146 -7.44 -21.34 -3.23
N MET A 147 -8.00 -22.22 -2.41
CA MET A 147 -9.26 -21.98 -1.70
C MET A 147 -9.19 -20.76 -0.78
N SER A 148 -8.06 -20.54 -0.11
CA SER A 148 -7.90 -19.39 0.79
C SER A 148 -8.03 -18.05 0.08
N LYS A 149 -7.70 -17.96 -1.22
CA LYS A 149 -7.87 -16.73 -2.00
C LYS A 149 -9.33 -16.34 -2.19
N ASP A 150 -10.23 -17.33 -2.23
CA ASP A 150 -11.66 -17.09 -2.38
C ASP A 150 -12.33 -16.84 -1.02
N ILE A 151 -11.88 -17.56 0.02
CA ILE A 151 -12.49 -17.51 1.36
C ILE A 151 -12.00 -16.32 2.18
N ILE A 152 -10.69 -16.01 2.14
CA ILE A 152 -10.10 -14.89 2.89
C ILE A 152 -10.24 -13.63 2.03
N SER A 153 -11.45 -13.09 2.01
CA SER A 153 -11.76 -11.84 1.32
C SER A 153 -12.91 -11.11 2.02
N PRO A 154 -13.00 -9.77 1.90
CA PRO A 154 -14.15 -9.04 2.40
C PRO A 154 -15.45 -9.49 1.70
N LEU A 155 -16.51 -9.70 2.49
CA LEU A 155 -17.85 -9.99 1.94
C LEU A 155 -18.38 -8.83 1.10
N ASP A 156 -18.23 -7.61 1.62
CA ASP A 156 -18.49 -6.37 0.89
C ASP A 156 -17.17 -5.81 0.36
N LYS A 157 -16.88 -6.04 -0.92
CA LYS A 157 -15.63 -5.58 -1.56
C LYS A 157 -15.58 -4.06 -1.73
N GLU A 158 -16.72 -3.38 -1.66
CA GLU A 158 -16.83 -1.94 -1.82
C GLU A 158 -17.06 -1.23 -0.49
N PHE A 159 -17.12 -1.97 0.63
CA PHE A 159 -17.31 -1.46 2.00
C PHE A 159 -18.40 -0.37 2.11
N LYS A 160 -19.50 -0.51 1.36
CA LYS A 160 -20.56 0.50 1.27
C LYS A 160 -21.40 0.58 2.53
N ASN A 161 -21.50 -0.53 3.25
CA ASN A 161 -22.38 -0.66 4.41
C ASN A 161 -21.61 -0.58 5.72
N ILE A 162 -22.11 0.23 6.64
CA ILE A 162 -21.58 0.32 8.00
C ILE A 162 -21.94 -0.98 8.74
N PRO A 163 -20.97 -1.69 9.34
CA PRO A 163 -21.24 -2.90 10.12
C PRO A 163 -22.25 -2.64 11.24
N SER A 164 -23.23 -3.54 11.41
CA SER A 164 -24.26 -3.42 12.46
C SER A 164 -23.67 -3.28 13.86
N LYS A 165 -22.51 -3.92 14.11
CA LYS A 165 -21.77 -3.86 15.38
C LYS A 165 -21.32 -2.44 15.73
N ILE A 166 -21.09 -1.59 14.72
CA ILE A 166 -20.78 -0.18 14.91
C ILE A 166 -22.07 0.62 14.98
N ARG A 167 -22.93 0.50 13.96
CA ARG A 167 -24.14 1.32 13.81
C ARG A 167 -25.07 1.22 15.01
N ASP A 168 -25.23 0.03 15.56
CA ASP A 168 -26.25 -0.25 16.58
C ASP A 168 -25.70 -0.10 18.01
N ASP A 169 -24.40 0.19 18.21
CA ASP A 169 -23.76 0.39 19.52
C ASP A 169 -23.28 1.84 19.69
N HIS A 170 -23.89 2.56 20.64
CA HIS A 170 -23.62 3.95 20.98
C HIS A 170 -22.18 4.24 21.45
N ARG A 171 -21.39 3.22 21.83
CA ARG A 171 -19.97 3.40 22.17
C ARG A 171 -19.10 3.55 20.94
N TRP A 172 -19.48 2.85 19.86
CA TRP A 172 -18.73 2.83 18.60
C TRP A 172 -19.28 3.85 17.61
N TRP A 173 -20.59 4.07 17.61
CA TRP A 173 -21.24 5.11 16.82
C TRP A 173 -21.17 6.49 17.48
N PRO A 174 -20.81 7.57 16.76
CA PRO A 174 -20.39 7.64 15.35
C PRO A 174 -18.88 7.53 15.13
N TYR A 175 -18.09 7.37 16.20
CA TYR A 175 -16.62 7.49 16.17
C TYR A 175 -15.92 6.51 15.22
N PHE A 176 -16.50 5.32 14.99
CA PHE A 176 -15.96 4.26 14.14
C PHE A 176 -16.81 4.02 12.87
N LYS A 177 -17.68 4.95 12.48
CA LYS A 177 -18.65 4.76 11.39
C LYS A 177 -18.03 4.33 10.05
N ASP A 178 -16.78 4.73 9.78
CA ASP A 178 -16.05 4.45 8.54
C ASP A 178 -14.99 3.35 8.70
N CYS A 179 -14.94 2.70 9.87
CA CYS A 179 -14.01 1.60 10.11
C CYS A 179 -14.54 0.30 9.48
N ILE A 180 -13.66 -0.37 8.73
CA ILE A 180 -13.98 -1.63 8.03
C ILE A 180 -13.53 -2.89 8.79
N GLY A 181 -12.60 -2.74 9.73
CA GLY A 181 -12.03 -3.85 10.48
C GLY A 181 -10.78 -3.45 11.26
N ALA A 182 -10.01 -4.46 11.68
CA ALA A 182 -8.74 -4.30 12.36
C ALA A 182 -7.61 -4.96 11.56
N ILE A 183 -6.39 -4.44 11.71
CA ILE A 183 -5.16 -4.99 11.12
C ILE A 183 -4.10 -5.09 12.21
N ASP A 184 -3.45 -6.24 12.30
CA ASP A 184 -2.36 -6.46 13.27
C ASP A 184 -1.38 -7.54 12.81
N GLY A 185 -0.17 -7.51 13.37
CA GLY A 185 0.89 -8.50 13.15
C GLY A 185 0.96 -9.54 14.27
N THR A 186 1.26 -10.79 13.92
CA THR A 186 1.50 -11.87 14.89
C THR A 186 2.75 -12.66 14.55
N HIS A 187 3.50 -13.06 15.58
CA HIS A 187 4.74 -13.82 15.42
C HIS A 187 4.51 -15.32 15.61
N ILE A 188 4.75 -16.09 14.56
CA ILE A 188 4.66 -17.56 14.59
C ILE A 188 6.07 -18.15 14.68
N PRO A 189 6.40 -18.99 15.68
CA PRO A 189 7.69 -19.66 15.76
C PRO A 189 8.00 -20.50 14.52
N VAL A 190 9.23 -20.41 14.01
CA VAL A 190 9.66 -21.18 12.83
C VAL A 190 10.96 -21.92 13.08
N LYS A 191 11.11 -23.08 12.42
CA LYS A 191 12.34 -23.86 12.44
C LYS A 191 13.06 -23.71 11.10
N ILE A 192 14.17 -22.99 11.11
CA ILE A 192 14.99 -22.69 9.93
C ILE A 192 16.47 -23.03 10.20
N SER A 193 17.24 -23.23 9.14
CA SER A 193 18.67 -23.56 9.24
C SER A 193 19.43 -22.46 9.99
N PRO A 194 20.43 -22.81 10.84
CA PRO A 194 21.16 -21.83 11.65
C PRO A 194 21.71 -20.63 10.86
N SER A 195 22.21 -20.88 9.65
CA SER A 195 22.73 -19.84 8.75
C SER A 195 21.69 -18.79 8.29
N LYS A 196 20.40 -19.08 8.41
CA LYS A 196 19.30 -18.20 8.00
C LYS A 196 18.53 -17.62 9.19
N GLN A 197 18.94 -17.90 10.43
CA GLN A 197 18.15 -17.54 11.61
C GLN A 197 18.16 -16.04 11.93
N VAL A 198 19.26 -15.34 11.67
CA VAL A 198 19.45 -13.95 12.10
C VAL A 198 18.29 -13.01 11.73
N PRO A 199 17.78 -13.00 10.48
CA PRO A 199 16.64 -12.12 10.13
C PRO A 199 15.34 -12.48 10.84
N TYR A 200 15.16 -13.73 11.29
CA TYR A 200 13.93 -14.21 11.90
C TYR A 200 13.90 -14.04 13.42
N ILE A 201 15.04 -13.71 14.04
CA ILE A 201 15.14 -13.47 15.48
C ILE A 201 14.81 -12.00 15.74
N GLY A 202 13.55 -11.73 16.01
CA GLY A 202 13.09 -10.42 16.44
C GLY A 202 13.18 -10.22 17.96
N ARG A 203 12.37 -9.29 18.47
CA ARG A 203 12.26 -8.97 19.91
C ARG A 203 11.95 -10.15 20.84
N LYS A 204 11.42 -11.25 20.30
CA LYS A 204 11.08 -12.46 21.06
C LYS A 204 12.29 -13.36 21.35
N GLY A 205 13.46 -13.07 20.78
CA GLY A 205 14.69 -13.83 21.01
C GLY A 205 14.70 -15.24 20.41
N ILE A 206 13.61 -15.65 19.74
CA ILE A 206 13.48 -16.90 19.01
C ILE A 206 13.21 -16.61 17.53
N PRO A 207 13.60 -17.51 16.59
CA PRO A 207 13.24 -17.39 15.20
C PRO A 207 11.71 -17.45 15.02
N THR A 208 11.14 -16.40 14.47
CA THR A 208 9.70 -16.27 14.18
C THR A 208 9.49 -15.75 12.76
N GLN A 209 8.33 -16.05 12.20
CA GLN A 209 7.80 -15.41 11.01
C GLN A 209 6.71 -14.43 11.45
N ASN A 210 6.77 -13.19 10.96
CA ASN A 210 5.71 -12.23 11.18
C ASN A 210 4.60 -12.47 10.14
N VAL A 211 3.35 -12.53 10.63
CA VAL A 211 2.14 -12.73 9.84
C VAL A 211 1.21 -11.56 10.14
N MET A 212 0.95 -10.73 9.15
CA MET A 212 -0.03 -9.66 9.25
C MET A 212 -1.40 -10.18 8.83
N ALA A 213 -2.44 -9.89 9.59
CA ALA A 213 -3.80 -10.27 9.27
C ALA A 213 -4.77 -9.10 9.44
N CYS A 214 -5.78 -9.05 8.58
CA CYS A 214 -6.91 -8.15 8.70
C CYS A 214 -8.16 -8.95 9.08
N CYS A 215 -9.01 -8.43 9.95
CA CYS A 215 -10.29 -9.03 10.30
C CYS A 215 -11.43 -8.03 10.29
N ASP A 216 -12.63 -8.49 9.92
CA ASP A 216 -13.86 -7.72 10.02
C ASP A 216 -14.43 -7.73 11.45
N PHE A 217 -15.55 -7.03 11.66
CA PHE A 217 -16.26 -6.99 12.95
C PHE A 217 -17.01 -8.29 13.29
N ASP A 218 -17.00 -9.28 12.38
CA ASP A 218 -17.46 -10.66 12.63
C ASP A 218 -16.29 -11.59 13.01
N MET A 219 -15.11 -11.02 13.26
CA MET A 219 -13.87 -11.74 13.59
C MET A 219 -13.42 -12.72 12.50
N ARG A 220 -13.78 -12.43 11.24
CA ARG A 220 -13.37 -13.22 10.07
C ARG A 220 -12.18 -12.57 9.42
N PHE A 221 -11.20 -13.38 9.04
CA PHE A 221 -10.05 -12.88 8.30
C PHE A 221 -10.46 -12.43 6.90
N THR A 222 -10.13 -11.19 6.56
CA THR A 222 -10.40 -10.59 5.24
C THR A 222 -9.12 -10.47 4.40
N PHE A 223 -7.96 -10.55 5.04
CA PHE A 223 -6.65 -10.59 4.39
C PHE A 223 -5.61 -11.22 5.33
N VAL A 224 -4.64 -11.97 4.79
CA VAL A 224 -3.52 -12.53 5.54
C VAL A 224 -2.25 -12.46 4.69
N CYS A 225 -1.21 -11.80 5.20
CA CYS A 225 0.14 -11.79 4.63
C CYS A 225 1.10 -12.55 5.54
N ALA A 226 1.45 -13.77 5.12
CA ALA A 226 2.50 -14.57 5.75
C ALA A 226 3.75 -14.55 4.87
N GLY A 227 4.93 -14.79 5.44
CA GLY A 227 6.18 -14.80 4.67
C GLY A 227 7.34 -14.09 5.34
N TRP A 228 7.04 -13.12 6.20
CA TRP A 228 8.00 -12.12 6.63
C TRP A 228 8.91 -12.55 7.76
N GLU A 229 10.13 -12.06 7.74
CA GLU A 229 11.08 -12.35 8.80
C GLU A 229 10.60 -11.76 10.14
N GLY A 230 10.88 -12.43 11.25
CA GLY A 230 10.46 -11.99 12.58
C GLY A 230 11.06 -10.65 13.05
N THR A 231 12.03 -10.09 12.34
CA THR A 231 12.52 -8.72 12.56
C THR A 231 11.72 -7.66 11.81
N ALA A 232 10.91 -8.05 10.82
CA ALA A 232 10.13 -7.11 10.03
C ALA A 232 9.02 -6.47 10.86
N HIS A 233 8.97 -5.14 10.83
CA HIS A 233 7.92 -4.35 11.46
C HIS A 233 6.60 -4.45 10.68
N ASP A 234 5.47 -4.42 11.39
CA ASP A 234 4.13 -4.55 10.79
C ASP A 234 3.88 -3.49 9.72
N THR A 235 4.37 -2.26 9.91
CA THR A 235 4.30 -1.19 8.91
C THR A 235 4.96 -1.56 7.59
N ARG A 236 6.11 -2.26 7.62
CA ARG A 236 6.81 -2.69 6.40
C ARG A 236 6.00 -3.74 5.65
N ILE A 237 5.40 -4.68 6.39
CA ILE A 237 4.55 -5.74 5.84
C ILE A 237 3.30 -5.11 5.21
N PHE A 238 2.68 -4.16 5.90
CA PHE A 238 1.52 -3.43 5.41
C PHE A 238 1.83 -2.65 4.14
N LEU A 239 2.94 -1.88 4.12
CA LEU A 239 3.36 -1.14 2.94
C LEU A 239 3.65 -2.07 1.76
N ASP A 240 4.29 -3.22 1.97
CA ASP A 240 4.53 -4.17 0.88
C ASP A 240 3.20 -4.77 0.36
N ALA A 241 2.27 -5.08 1.27
CA ALA A 241 0.95 -5.61 0.93
C ALA A 241 0.12 -4.66 0.06
N ILE A 242 0.14 -3.35 0.33
CA ILE A 242 -0.61 -2.36 -0.46
C ILE A 242 0.04 -2.04 -1.81
N HIS A 243 1.37 -2.19 -1.94
CA HIS A 243 2.07 -1.84 -3.18
C HIS A 243 2.14 -3.00 -4.19
N ARG A 244 2.14 -4.25 -3.71
CA ARG A 244 2.19 -5.43 -4.59
C ARG A 244 0.79 -5.86 -5.03
N LYS A 245 0.46 -5.58 -6.29
CA LYS A 245 -0.84 -5.95 -6.89
C LYS A 245 -1.11 -7.45 -6.84
N GLU A 246 -0.08 -8.28 -6.84
CA GLU A 246 -0.20 -9.75 -6.78
C GLU A 246 -0.80 -10.24 -5.45
N LEU A 247 -0.65 -9.45 -4.38
CA LEU A 247 -1.18 -9.79 -3.06
C LEU A 247 -2.67 -9.48 -2.93
N GLN A 248 -3.26 -8.71 -3.85
CA GLN A 248 -4.69 -8.39 -3.88
C GLN A 248 -5.21 -7.83 -2.53
N PHE A 249 -4.45 -6.91 -1.93
CA PHE A 249 -4.88 -6.27 -0.70
C PHE A 249 -6.24 -5.55 -0.90
N PRO A 250 -7.23 -5.75 -0.03
CA PRO A 250 -8.53 -5.10 -0.16
C PRO A 250 -8.43 -3.62 0.22
N HIS A 251 -8.70 -2.74 -0.74
CA HIS A 251 -8.72 -1.30 -0.52
C HIS A 251 -10.16 -0.83 -0.20
N PRO A 252 -10.33 0.16 0.70
CA PRO A 252 -11.63 0.80 0.88
C PRO A 252 -12.13 1.40 -0.45
N PRO A 253 -13.45 1.64 -0.60
CA PRO A 253 -14.01 2.32 -1.77
C PRO A 253 -13.22 3.60 -2.03
N ARG A 254 -13.08 3.98 -3.30
CA ARG A 254 -12.29 5.14 -3.75
C ARG A 254 -12.91 6.49 -3.34
N ASP A 255 -13.77 6.48 -2.33
CA ASP A 255 -14.36 7.68 -1.77
C ASP A 255 -13.29 8.38 -0.93
N ALA A 256 -13.01 9.57 -1.42
CA ALA A 256 -12.23 10.70 -0.96
C ALA A 256 -12.19 10.97 0.57
N TYR A 257 -11.76 10.01 1.38
CA TYR A 257 -11.50 10.29 2.79
C TYR A 257 -10.06 10.74 2.99
N ASP A 258 -9.89 12.03 3.29
CA ASP A 258 -8.64 12.62 3.73
C ASP A 258 -8.65 12.81 5.25
N PRO A 259 -7.87 12.05 6.03
CA PRO A 259 -7.85 12.19 7.49
C PRO A 259 -7.49 13.60 7.98
N MET A 260 -6.74 14.38 7.20
CA MET A 260 -6.31 15.74 7.55
C MET A 260 -7.35 16.80 7.13
N ASP A 261 -8.30 16.46 6.27
CA ASP A 261 -9.40 17.33 5.83
C ASP A 261 -10.66 16.50 5.52
N PRO A 262 -11.30 15.91 6.55
CA PRO A 262 -12.37 14.93 6.37
C PRO A 262 -13.66 15.51 5.78
N ASN A 263 -13.82 16.84 5.84
CA ASN A 263 -14.98 17.56 5.30
C ASN A 263 -14.65 18.33 4.01
N GLY A 264 -13.40 18.24 3.54
CA GLY A 264 -12.92 18.98 2.38
C GLY A 264 -13.56 18.49 1.09
N ASN A 265 -14.22 19.39 0.37
CA ASN A 265 -14.79 19.12 -0.94
C ASN A 265 -14.79 20.36 -1.83
N ILE A 266 -15.01 20.16 -3.12
CA ILE A 266 -15.36 21.22 -4.06
C ILE A 266 -16.86 21.12 -4.31
N THR A 267 -17.59 22.20 -4.09
CA THR A 267 -19.04 22.24 -4.29
C THR A 267 -19.39 23.14 -5.46
N ILE A 268 -20.21 22.65 -6.37
CA ILE A 268 -20.77 23.42 -7.48
C ILE A 268 -22.23 23.69 -7.16
N LYS A 269 -22.59 24.98 -7.13
CA LYS A 269 -23.97 25.44 -7.02
C LYS A 269 -24.47 25.90 -8.38
N TRP A 270 -25.65 25.41 -8.73
CA TRP A 270 -26.36 25.73 -9.96
C TRP A 270 -27.63 26.49 -9.59
N ASP A 271 -27.56 27.81 -9.62
CA ASP A 271 -28.64 28.72 -9.20
C ASP A 271 -29.43 29.22 -10.42
N ILE A 272 -30.73 28.92 -10.48
CA ILE A 272 -31.60 29.42 -11.57
C ILE A 272 -32.21 30.75 -11.15
N ASN A 273 -31.82 31.81 -11.86
CA ASN A 273 -32.18 33.18 -11.52
C ASN A 273 -33.52 33.61 -12.12
N SER A 274 -33.71 33.39 -13.43
CA SER A 274 -34.95 33.71 -14.14
C SER A 274 -35.23 32.67 -15.23
N ILE A 275 -36.51 32.51 -15.55
CA ILE A 275 -36.99 31.68 -16.65
C ILE A 275 -37.84 32.59 -17.53
N GLU A 276 -37.48 32.68 -18.80
CA GLU A 276 -38.19 33.38 -19.87
C GLU A 276 -38.59 32.32 -20.91
N ASP A 277 -39.70 32.49 -21.63
CA ASP A 277 -40.42 31.45 -22.38
C ASP A 277 -39.60 30.26 -22.93
N ALA A 278 -38.47 30.51 -23.62
CA ALA A 278 -37.60 29.49 -24.19
C ALA A 278 -36.13 29.52 -23.69
N THR A 279 -35.83 30.39 -22.73
CA THR A 279 -34.46 30.61 -22.21
C THR A 279 -34.48 30.80 -20.70
N TYR A 280 -33.51 30.21 -20.00
CA TYR A 280 -33.36 30.44 -18.57
C TYR A 280 -31.94 30.89 -18.23
N ASN A 281 -31.84 31.77 -17.25
CA ASN A 281 -30.57 32.32 -16.79
C ASN A 281 -30.10 31.57 -15.55
N VAL A 282 -28.88 31.07 -15.60
CA VAL A 282 -28.23 30.32 -14.51
C VAL A 282 -26.98 31.04 -14.05
N ILE A 283 -26.77 31.03 -12.75
CA ILE A 283 -25.50 31.39 -12.13
C ILE A 283 -24.86 30.11 -11.62
N VAL A 284 -23.68 29.81 -12.11
CA VAL A 284 -22.89 28.66 -11.66
C VAL A 284 -21.78 29.17 -10.76
N SER A 285 -21.74 28.65 -9.54
CA SER A 285 -20.74 29.02 -8.54
C SER A 285 -19.96 27.79 -8.11
N ILE A 286 -18.64 27.85 -8.17
CA ILE A 286 -17.74 26.81 -7.67
C ILE A 286 -17.11 27.29 -6.36
N TYR A 287 -17.14 26.43 -5.35
CA TYR A 287 -16.61 26.66 -4.01
C TYR A 287 -15.58 25.60 -3.67
N ASN A 288 -14.39 26.01 -3.26
CA ASN A 288 -13.40 25.14 -2.67
C ASN A 288 -13.48 25.20 -1.14
N TYR A 289 -14.09 24.17 -0.53
CA TYR A 289 -14.19 24.03 0.92
C TYR A 289 -13.04 23.21 1.52
N GLN A 290 -12.00 22.91 0.73
CA GLN A 290 -10.83 22.20 1.22
C GLN A 290 -9.97 23.14 2.05
N LEU A 291 -9.43 22.64 3.16
CA LEU A 291 -8.66 23.44 4.10
C LEU A 291 -7.30 23.80 3.53
N TYR A 292 -6.66 22.87 2.84
CA TYR A 292 -5.28 23.02 2.40
C TYR A 292 -5.02 22.62 0.94
N ARG A 293 -6.00 22.06 0.22
CA ARG A 293 -5.89 21.87 -1.24
C ARG A 293 -6.35 23.13 -1.96
N HIS A 294 -5.54 23.62 -2.87
CA HIS A 294 -5.90 24.70 -3.78
C HIS A 294 -5.90 24.15 -5.20
N VAL A 295 -6.63 24.81 -6.09
CA VAL A 295 -6.63 24.53 -7.53
C VAL A 295 -5.60 25.45 -8.17
N GLU A 296 -4.48 24.89 -8.63
CA GLU A 296 -3.43 25.61 -9.35
C GLU A 296 -3.81 25.86 -10.83
N SER A 297 -3.08 26.77 -11.48
CA SER A 297 -3.13 26.94 -12.95
C SER A 297 -2.80 25.60 -13.65
N PRO A 298 -3.56 25.17 -14.70
CA PRO A 298 -4.46 25.96 -15.56
C PRO A 298 -5.88 26.21 -15.00
N GLY A 299 -6.15 25.85 -13.75
CA GLY A 299 -7.43 26.06 -13.10
C GLY A 299 -8.43 24.91 -13.34
N TRP A 300 -9.63 25.08 -12.82
CA TRP A 300 -10.72 24.13 -13.06
C TRP A 300 -11.21 24.18 -14.51
N ARG A 301 -11.58 23.02 -15.07
CA ARG A 301 -12.18 22.87 -16.40
C ARG A 301 -13.50 22.12 -16.26
N MET A 302 -14.58 22.87 -16.07
CA MET A 302 -15.86 22.28 -15.68
C MET A 302 -16.59 21.71 -16.90
N SER A 303 -17.11 20.50 -16.78
CA SER A 303 -17.97 19.89 -17.80
C SER A 303 -19.17 19.18 -17.19
N TRP A 304 -20.23 19.06 -17.97
CA TRP A 304 -21.45 18.35 -17.61
C TRP A 304 -22.14 17.86 -18.89
N THR A 305 -23.14 16.99 -18.76
CA THR A 305 -23.95 16.51 -19.87
C THR A 305 -25.35 17.12 -19.78
N TRP A 306 -25.77 17.80 -20.84
CA TRP A 306 -27.14 18.31 -20.98
C TRP A 306 -28.15 17.16 -21.06
N PRO A 307 -29.35 17.27 -20.47
CA PRO A 307 -30.37 16.23 -20.56
C PRO A 307 -30.96 16.11 -21.98
N LYS A 308 -31.18 17.22 -22.69
CA LYS A 308 -31.76 17.29 -24.05
C LYS A 308 -30.88 18.15 -24.98
N ASP A 309 -31.47 18.90 -25.90
CA ASP A 309 -30.75 19.73 -26.87
C ASP A 309 -30.56 21.17 -26.38
N GLU A 310 -30.23 21.35 -25.09
CA GLU A 310 -29.92 22.66 -24.53
C GLU A 310 -28.65 23.27 -25.16
N VAL A 311 -28.65 24.59 -25.35
CA VAL A 311 -27.51 25.35 -25.91
C VAL A 311 -27.21 26.57 -25.05
N ILE A 312 -25.95 27.02 -25.04
CA ILE A 312 -25.51 28.21 -24.32
C ILE A 312 -25.55 29.41 -25.27
N TRP A 313 -26.37 30.41 -24.98
CA TRP A 313 -26.51 31.63 -25.79
C TRP A 313 -25.52 32.72 -25.41
N ASP A 314 -25.42 33.03 -24.11
CA ASP A 314 -24.51 34.04 -23.56
C ASP A 314 -23.78 33.46 -22.34
N LEU A 315 -22.54 33.87 -22.14
CA LEU A 315 -21.67 33.42 -21.06
C LEU A 315 -20.82 34.59 -20.55
N ARG A 316 -20.84 34.84 -19.24
CA ARG A 316 -20.08 35.93 -18.60
C ARG A 316 -19.33 35.41 -17.39
N GLY A 317 -18.07 35.82 -17.25
CA GLY A 317 -17.15 35.37 -16.22
C GLY A 317 -16.40 34.08 -16.58
N ALA A 318 -16.80 33.38 -17.63
CA ALA A 318 -16.19 32.15 -18.12
C ALA A 318 -16.32 32.07 -19.65
N GLU A 319 -15.63 31.12 -20.27
CA GLU A 319 -15.65 30.86 -21.71
C GLU A 319 -15.74 29.36 -22.00
N ALA A 320 -16.47 28.99 -23.05
CA ALA A 320 -16.48 27.61 -23.56
C ALA A 320 -15.25 27.38 -24.43
N THR A 321 -14.54 26.27 -24.20
CA THR A 321 -13.33 25.92 -24.96
C THR A 321 -13.62 25.61 -26.42
N GLU A 322 -14.78 25.03 -26.72
CA GLU A 322 -15.24 24.73 -28.08
C GLU A 322 -16.69 25.20 -28.25
N GLN A 323 -17.01 25.66 -29.47
CA GLN A 323 -18.38 26.08 -29.82
C GLN A 323 -19.28 24.88 -30.19
N GLY A 324 -18.70 23.78 -30.67
CA GLY A 324 -19.46 22.61 -31.12
C GLY A 324 -20.19 22.78 -32.45
N ASN A 325 -21.02 21.80 -32.79
CA ASN A 325 -21.79 21.82 -34.05
C ASN A 325 -23.10 22.61 -33.93
N CYS A 326 -23.02 23.93 -34.15
CA CYS A 326 -24.18 24.84 -34.14
C CYS A 326 -24.94 24.95 -35.48
N SER A 327 -24.74 24.04 -36.44
CA SER A 327 -25.29 24.17 -37.82
C SER A 327 -26.83 24.26 -37.91
N ARG A 328 -27.54 23.88 -36.84
CA ARG A 328 -29.00 23.97 -36.74
C ARG A 328 -29.51 25.42 -36.69
N PHE A 329 -28.68 26.38 -36.29
CA PHE A 329 -29.06 27.79 -36.14
C PHE A 329 -28.62 28.59 -37.38
N LYS A 330 -29.58 29.20 -38.09
CA LYS A 330 -29.33 29.95 -39.34
C LYS A 330 -29.17 31.47 -39.14
N GLY A 331 -29.17 31.94 -37.89
CA GLY A 331 -29.13 33.35 -37.51
C GLY A 331 -27.96 33.66 -36.57
N SER A 332 -28.21 34.34 -35.45
CA SER A 332 -27.22 34.45 -34.37
C SER A 332 -26.83 33.05 -33.88
N LEU A 333 -25.52 32.75 -33.94
CA LEU A 333 -25.00 31.48 -33.45
C LEU A 333 -24.93 31.50 -31.91
N PRO A 334 -25.34 30.42 -31.23
CA PRO A 334 -25.09 30.28 -29.80
C PRO A 334 -23.59 30.27 -29.49
N HIS A 335 -23.24 30.63 -28.26
CA HIS A 335 -21.88 30.54 -27.76
C HIS A 335 -21.36 29.09 -27.76
N CYS A 336 -22.20 28.11 -27.40
CA CYS A 336 -21.84 26.70 -27.42
C CYS A 336 -23.07 25.81 -27.66
N CYS A 337 -22.94 24.83 -28.56
CA CYS A 337 -23.98 23.85 -28.89
C CYS A 337 -23.58 22.41 -28.55
N ASP A 338 -22.47 22.20 -27.87
CA ASP A 338 -22.05 20.85 -27.50
C ASP A 338 -22.94 20.25 -26.41
N LYS A 339 -23.21 18.95 -26.56
CA LYS A 339 -23.97 18.15 -25.59
C LYS A 339 -23.25 18.06 -24.24
N THR A 340 -21.92 18.12 -24.28
CA THR A 340 -21.02 18.06 -23.12
C THR A 340 -20.02 19.22 -23.18
N PRO A 341 -20.46 20.46 -22.86
CA PRO A 341 -19.59 21.62 -22.96
C PRO A 341 -18.47 21.55 -21.91
N VAL A 342 -17.30 22.09 -22.24
CA VAL A 342 -16.18 22.28 -21.31
C VAL A 342 -15.95 23.79 -21.14
N ILE A 343 -16.18 24.27 -19.92
CA ILE A 343 -16.13 25.67 -19.54
C ILE A 343 -14.90 25.95 -18.68
N VAL A 344 -14.21 27.05 -18.98
CA VAL A 344 -13.04 27.55 -18.26
C VAL A 344 -13.28 28.97 -17.78
N ASP A 345 -12.71 29.32 -16.62
CA ASP A 345 -12.76 30.70 -16.10
C ASP A 345 -11.92 31.64 -16.98
N LEU A 346 -12.31 32.91 -17.05
CA LEU A 346 -11.54 33.90 -17.78
C LEU A 346 -10.19 34.20 -17.07
N ALA A 347 -9.19 34.66 -17.82
CA ALA A 347 -7.91 35.06 -17.23
C ALA A 347 -7.97 36.47 -16.60
N LEU A 348 -6.95 36.79 -15.78
CA LEU A 348 -6.77 38.14 -15.23
C LEU A 348 -6.61 39.16 -16.37
N GLY A 349 -7.41 40.23 -16.37
CA GLY A 349 -7.41 41.26 -17.41
C GLY A 349 -8.53 41.14 -18.45
N ALA A 350 -9.48 40.22 -18.28
CA ALA A 350 -10.66 40.10 -19.13
C ALA A 350 -11.44 41.44 -19.25
N PRO A 351 -12.08 41.74 -20.39
CA PRO A 351 -12.87 42.96 -20.59
C PRO A 351 -13.97 43.12 -19.53
N TYR A 352 -14.18 44.36 -19.03
CA TYR A 352 -15.13 44.63 -17.93
C TYR A 352 -16.57 44.15 -18.21
N ASN A 353 -17.00 44.22 -19.47
CA ASN A 353 -18.32 43.74 -19.91
C ASN A 353 -18.47 42.21 -19.89
N MET A 354 -17.37 41.47 -19.87
CA MET A 354 -17.34 40.01 -19.77
C MET A 354 -17.12 39.51 -18.35
N GLN A 355 -16.71 40.39 -17.42
CA GLN A 355 -16.47 40.00 -16.03
C GLN A 355 -17.78 39.73 -15.28
N TYR A 356 -17.72 38.82 -14.33
CA TYR A 356 -18.78 38.50 -13.38
C TYR A 356 -18.24 38.46 -11.95
N LYS A 357 -19.12 38.36 -10.95
CA LYS A 357 -18.72 38.34 -9.54
C LYS A 357 -17.73 37.19 -9.27
N ASN A 358 -16.64 37.50 -8.56
CA ASN A 358 -15.60 36.53 -8.15
C ASN A 358 -14.92 35.76 -9.31
N CYS A 359 -15.10 36.17 -10.57
CA CYS A 359 -14.50 35.51 -11.73
C CYS A 359 -13.05 35.90 -11.95
N CYS A 360 -12.55 35.34 -13.05
CA CYS A 360 -11.52 35.86 -13.91
C CYS A 360 -10.10 35.67 -13.35
N ARG A 361 -9.90 34.54 -12.68
CA ARG A 361 -8.63 34.16 -12.06
C ARG A 361 -7.99 32.97 -12.79
N GLY A 362 -8.41 32.69 -14.02
CA GLY A 362 -7.96 31.54 -14.80
C GLY A 362 -8.25 30.23 -14.08
N GLY A 363 -9.34 30.16 -13.31
CA GLY A 363 -9.81 28.93 -12.68
C GLY A 363 -9.05 28.55 -11.42
N VAL A 364 -8.14 29.41 -10.95
CA VAL A 364 -7.40 29.19 -9.70
C VAL A 364 -8.32 29.45 -8.50
N LEU A 365 -8.39 28.48 -7.60
CA LEU A 365 -9.14 28.56 -6.34
C LEU A 365 -8.21 28.30 -5.17
N SER A 366 -8.13 29.24 -4.23
CA SER A 366 -7.31 29.05 -3.02
C SER A 366 -7.96 28.06 -2.05
N SER A 367 -7.18 27.54 -1.11
CA SER A 367 -7.71 26.77 0.01
C SER A 367 -8.34 27.69 1.05
N THR A 368 -9.26 27.14 1.85
CA THR A 368 -9.96 27.92 2.89
C THR A 368 -9.00 28.53 3.91
N THR A 369 -7.90 27.83 4.22
CA THR A 369 -6.90 28.30 5.19
C THR A 369 -5.97 29.37 4.62
N GLN A 370 -5.57 29.28 3.35
CA GLN A 370 -4.64 30.23 2.74
C GLN A 370 -5.30 31.57 2.47
N ASP A 371 -6.43 31.56 1.77
CA ASP A 371 -7.18 32.77 1.43
C ASP A 371 -8.68 32.47 1.27
N PRO A 372 -9.50 32.68 2.32
CA PRO A 372 -10.92 32.41 2.26
C PRO A 372 -11.65 33.28 1.23
N THR A 373 -11.09 34.43 0.83
CA THR A 373 -11.69 35.33 -0.17
C THR A 373 -11.52 34.83 -1.60
N LYS A 374 -10.59 33.88 -1.81
CA LYS A 374 -10.29 33.29 -3.12
C LYS A 374 -10.74 31.85 -3.29
N THR A 375 -11.60 31.36 -2.41
CA THR A 375 -12.16 29.99 -2.45
C THR A 375 -13.28 29.80 -3.46
N MET A 376 -13.83 30.88 -4.01
CA MET A 376 -15.00 30.85 -4.89
C MET A 376 -14.70 31.53 -6.24
N SER A 377 -15.24 30.95 -7.31
CA SER A 377 -15.43 31.59 -8.62
C SER A 377 -16.88 31.41 -9.06
N SER A 378 -17.41 32.34 -9.85
CA SER A 378 -18.75 32.21 -10.42
C SER A 378 -18.89 32.86 -11.79
N PHE A 379 -19.77 32.29 -12.59
CA PHE A 379 -20.08 32.76 -13.93
C PHE A 379 -21.59 32.66 -14.19
N GLN A 380 -22.06 33.47 -15.13
CA GLN A 380 -23.46 33.53 -15.53
C GLN A 380 -23.60 32.99 -16.95
N MET A 381 -24.62 32.16 -17.18
CA MET A 381 -24.97 31.65 -18.49
C MET A 381 -26.46 31.87 -18.81
N SER A 382 -26.75 32.15 -20.08
CA SER A 382 -28.11 32.10 -20.62
C SER A 382 -28.27 30.84 -21.45
N VAL A 383 -29.19 29.96 -21.07
CA VAL A 383 -29.37 28.64 -21.69
C VAL A 383 -30.67 28.61 -22.46
N GLY A 384 -30.62 28.20 -23.72
CA GLY A 384 -31.79 27.99 -24.57
C GLY A 384 -32.18 26.52 -24.64
N GLY A 385 -33.47 26.23 -24.46
CA GLY A 385 -33.98 24.85 -24.51
C GLY A 385 -35.38 24.73 -23.91
N VAL A 386 -36.06 23.61 -24.19
CA VAL A 386 -37.40 23.35 -23.64
C VAL A 386 -37.28 22.97 -22.17
N PHE A 387 -37.32 23.98 -21.31
CA PHE A 387 -37.29 23.83 -19.86
C PHE A 387 -38.67 23.37 -19.36
N VAL A 388 -38.85 22.05 -19.17
CA VAL A 388 -40.09 21.49 -18.61
C VAL A 388 -39.93 21.29 -17.11
N LEU A 389 -40.49 22.22 -16.33
CA LEU A 389 -40.73 22.06 -14.89
C LEU A 389 -41.95 21.15 -14.69
N ASP A 390 -41.84 19.86 -14.99
CA ASP A 390 -42.84 18.89 -14.51
C ASP A 390 -42.28 18.10 -13.34
N SER A 391 -43.11 17.95 -12.32
CA SER A 391 -42.81 17.37 -11.00
C SER A 391 -42.26 15.94 -11.04
N ALA A 392 -42.37 15.26 -12.19
CA ALA A 392 -41.91 13.89 -12.41
C ALA A 392 -40.57 13.77 -13.18
N THR A 393 -40.15 14.78 -13.96
CA THR A 393 -38.92 14.72 -14.78
C THR A 393 -38.16 16.04 -14.72
N LYS A 394 -37.35 16.21 -13.68
CA LYS A 394 -36.43 17.35 -13.59
C LYS A 394 -35.31 17.14 -14.61
N ALA A 395 -35.26 17.98 -15.65
CA ALA A 395 -34.16 18.02 -16.61
C ALA A 395 -32.94 18.67 -15.95
N ILE A 396 -32.22 17.89 -15.14
CA ILE A 396 -31.03 18.31 -14.41
C ILE A 396 -29.80 17.84 -15.21
N PRO A 397 -28.78 18.70 -15.43
CA PRO A 397 -27.51 18.26 -15.98
C PRO A 397 -26.92 17.12 -15.15
N SER A 398 -26.24 16.21 -15.81
CA SER A 398 -25.67 15.02 -15.17
C SER A 398 -24.21 14.86 -15.54
N ASN A 399 -23.49 13.94 -14.90
CA ASN A 399 -22.07 13.68 -15.18
C ASN A 399 -21.20 14.94 -15.07
N PHE A 400 -21.30 15.64 -13.94
CA PHE A 400 -20.43 16.77 -13.67
C PHE A 400 -18.98 16.32 -13.51
N SER A 401 -18.05 17.10 -14.04
CA SER A 401 -16.62 16.98 -13.82
C SER A 401 -16.02 18.36 -13.63
N VAL A 402 -15.06 18.49 -12.71
CA VAL A 402 -14.30 19.72 -12.48
C VAL A 402 -13.04 19.80 -13.34
N GLY A 403 -12.73 18.74 -14.11
CA GLY A 403 -11.52 18.70 -14.95
C GLY A 403 -10.23 18.75 -14.15
N LEU A 404 -10.27 18.24 -12.92
CA LEU A 404 -9.12 18.16 -12.03
C LEU A 404 -8.80 16.68 -11.75
N PRO A 405 -7.53 16.28 -11.75
CA PRO A 405 -7.14 14.91 -11.50
C PRO A 405 -7.50 14.50 -10.06
N GLY A 406 -7.94 13.26 -9.87
CA GLY A 406 -8.31 12.74 -8.55
C GLY A 406 -9.70 13.12 -8.04
N TYR A 407 -10.42 14.03 -8.68
CA TYR A 407 -11.77 14.44 -8.24
C TYR A 407 -12.87 13.57 -8.84
N THR A 408 -13.90 13.30 -8.05
CA THR A 408 -15.13 12.62 -8.49
C THR A 408 -16.34 13.37 -7.97
N CYS A 409 -17.25 13.77 -8.87
CA CYS A 409 -18.44 14.53 -8.54
C CYS A 409 -19.67 13.63 -8.38
N SER A 410 -20.52 13.98 -7.42
CA SER A 410 -21.83 13.36 -7.22
C SER A 410 -22.84 13.78 -8.29
N ASN A 411 -24.00 13.13 -8.30
CA ASN A 411 -25.13 13.64 -9.07
C ASN A 411 -25.70 14.90 -8.41
N ALA A 412 -26.23 15.81 -9.23
CA ALA A 412 -26.86 17.03 -8.74
C ALA A 412 -28.08 16.74 -7.85
N THR A 413 -28.10 17.38 -6.69
CA THR A 413 -29.16 17.26 -5.68
C THR A 413 -29.91 18.58 -5.56
N VAL A 414 -31.23 18.52 -5.33
CA VAL A 414 -32.04 19.74 -5.14
C VAL A 414 -31.94 20.18 -3.69
N VAL A 415 -31.47 21.42 -3.48
CA VAL A 415 -31.31 22.03 -2.15
C VAL A 415 -32.25 23.24 -2.00
N ALA A 416 -32.32 23.79 -0.78
CA ALA A 416 -33.07 25.03 -0.55
C ALA A 416 -32.52 26.16 -1.43
N PRO A 417 -33.38 26.97 -2.09
CA PRO A 417 -32.90 27.98 -3.02
C PRO A 417 -32.02 29.04 -2.33
N SER A 418 -30.87 29.35 -2.93
CA SER A 418 -29.89 30.29 -2.36
C SER A 418 -30.47 31.69 -2.23
N LYS A 419 -30.04 32.41 -1.19
CA LYS A 419 -30.42 33.80 -0.92
C LYS A 419 -29.20 34.69 -1.09
N VAL A 420 -29.34 35.75 -1.86
CA VAL A 420 -28.29 36.75 -2.09
C VAL A 420 -28.70 38.08 -1.49
N GLN A 421 -27.84 38.67 -0.67
CA GLN A 421 -28.04 40.04 -0.20
C GLN A 421 -27.70 41.02 -1.33
N VAL A 422 -28.65 41.90 -1.64
CA VAL A 422 -28.52 42.92 -2.71
C VAL A 422 -28.04 44.24 -2.11
N ASP A 423 -28.71 44.68 -1.04
CA ASP A 423 -28.35 45.83 -0.21
C ASP A 423 -28.48 45.36 1.24
N GLY A 424 -27.64 45.78 2.20
CA GLY A 424 -27.48 45.16 3.53
C GLY A 424 -28.73 44.83 4.39
N GLN A 425 -29.94 45.20 3.97
CA GLN A 425 -31.23 44.79 4.56
C GLN A 425 -32.12 43.90 3.65
N ARG A 426 -31.91 43.88 2.32
CA ARG A 426 -32.74 43.17 1.33
C ARG A 426 -32.02 41.94 0.77
N SER A 427 -32.67 40.79 0.87
CA SER A 427 -32.23 39.56 0.19
C SER A 427 -33.19 39.18 -0.93
N ILE A 428 -32.65 38.73 -2.05
CA ILE A 428 -33.38 38.06 -3.13
C ILE A 428 -33.13 36.56 -3.04
N GLN A 429 -34.11 35.76 -3.43
CA GLN A 429 -34.02 34.31 -3.46
C GLN A 429 -34.10 33.85 -4.91
N TYR A 430 -33.22 32.94 -5.30
CA TYR A 430 -33.29 32.30 -6.62
C TYR A 430 -34.47 31.33 -6.72
N LEU A 431 -34.89 31.00 -7.95
CA LEU A 431 -36.04 30.13 -8.18
C LEU A 431 -35.78 28.71 -7.66
N MET A 432 -34.58 28.19 -7.93
CA MET A 432 -34.13 26.89 -7.46
C MET A 432 -32.60 26.81 -7.48
N THR A 433 -32.07 25.95 -6.61
CA THR A 433 -30.64 25.69 -6.52
C THR A 433 -30.39 24.19 -6.55
N TRP A 434 -29.43 23.76 -7.36
CA TRP A 434 -28.88 22.42 -7.31
C TRP A 434 -27.46 22.44 -6.78
N GLU A 435 -27.09 21.40 -6.06
CA GLU A 435 -25.78 21.24 -5.45
C GLU A 435 -25.14 19.93 -5.93
N VAL A 436 -23.89 20.05 -6.37
CA VAL A 436 -23.03 18.93 -6.76
C VAL A 436 -21.78 18.99 -5.88
N THR A 437 -21.42 17.86 -5.29
CA THR A 437 -20.25 17.76 -4.43
C THR A 437 -19.19 16.90 -5.10
N CYS A 438 -18.01 17.48 -5.30
CA CYS A 438 -16.85 16.83 -5.86
C CYS A 438 -15.82 16.56 -4.76
N SER A 439 -15.41 15.31 -4.67
CA SER A 439 -14.54 14.82 -3.60
C SER A 439 -13.23 14.29 -4.17
N TYR A 440 -12.13 14.52 -3.45
CA TYR A 440 -10.76 14.24 -3.91
C TYR A 440 -10.23 12.90 -3.40
N SER A 441 -9.69 12.06 -4.29
CA SER A 441 -9.08 10.78 -3.94
C SER A 441 -7.66 10.65 -4.48
N GLN A 442 -6.68 10.52 -3.57
CA GLN A 442 -5.26 10.37 -3.92
C GLN A 442 -5.00 9.16 -4.85
N PHE A 443 -5.77 8.09 -4.70
CA PHE A 443 -5.62 6.87 -5.51
C PHE A 443 -6.10 7.05 -6.95
N ARG A 444 -6.91 8.08 -7.22
CA ARG A 444 -7.38 8.43 -8.57
C ARG A 444 -6.50 9.48 -9.25
N GLU A 445 -5.80 10.31 -8.48
CA GLU A 445 -5.03 11.43 -9.02
C GLU A 445 -3.77 10.99 -9.76
N SER A 446 -2.94 10.17 -9.12
CA SER A 446 -1.69 9.69 -9.70
C SER A 446 -1.25 8.38 -9.07
N ALA A 447 -0.74 7.46 -9.89
CA ALA A 447 -0.13 6.23 -9.40
C ALA A 447 1.24 6.46 -8.75
N THR A 448 1.88 7.61 -9.00
CA THR A 448 3.20 7.98 -8.46
C THR A 448 3.10 9.25 -7.60
N PRO A 449 3.68 9.24 -6.39
CA PRO A 449 3.75 10.43 -5.53
C PRO A 449 4.44 11.62 -6.22
N GLY A 450 4.10 12.85 -5.81
CA GLY A 450 4.69 14.08 -6.35
C GLY A 450 5.89 14.64 -5.57
N CYS A 451 6.16 14.12 -4.37
CA CYS A 451 7.21 14.62 -3.49
C CYS A 451 7.80 13.54 -2.59
N CYS A 452 9.03 13.80 -2.11
CA CYS A 452 9.71 12.95 -1.14
C CYS A 452 10.31 13.76 0.01
N VAL A 453 10.60 13.07 1.11
CA VAL A 453 11.15 13.68 2.32
C VAL A 453 12.56 13.15 2.60
N SER A 454 13.44 14.04 3.02
CA SER A 454 14.78 13.72 3.52
C SER A 454 14.99 14.31 4.91
N LEU A 455 15.71 13.58 5.76
CA LEU A 455 15.82 13.89 7.19
C LEU A 455 17.28 14.02 7.60
N SER A 456 17.59 14.98 8.46
CA SER A 456 18.92 15.13 9.06
C SER A 456 18.83 15.71 10.47
N ALA A 457 19.86 15.51 11.28
CA ALA A 457 19.94 16.06 12.62
C ALA A 457 21.38 16.44 13.00
N PHE A 458 21.54 17.44 13.86
CA PHE A 458 22.84 17.94 14.32
C PHE A 458 23.73 16.88 15.01
N TYR A 459 23.13 15.80 15.54
CA TYR A 459 23.82 14.72 16.22
C TYR A 459 24.14 13.52 15.31
N ASN A 460 23.78 13.57 14.03
CA ASN A 460 24.07 12.51 13.06
C ASN A 460 24.74 13.10 11.82
N SER A 461 25.92 12.59 11.47
CA SER A 461 26.70 13.05 10.32
C SER A 461 26.13 12.58 8.97
N THR A 462 25.21 11.61 8.97
CA THR A 462 24.58 11.08 7.76
C THR A 462 23.21 11.69 7.52
N VAL A 463 22.93 12.07 6.28
CA VAL A 463 21.61 12.53 5.83
C VAL A 463 20.82 11.33 5.34
N VAL A 464 19.63 11.14 5.90
CA VAL A 464 18.66 10.17 5.41
C VAL A 464 18.03 10.77 4.16
N SER A 465 18.47 10.28 3.01
CA SER A 465 17.99 10.76 1.72
C SER A 465 16.58 10.26 1.43
N CYS A 466 15.92 10.87 0.43
CA CYS A 466 14.66 10.32 -0.08
C CYS A 466 14.83 8.86 -0.48
N PRO A 467 13.81 8.00 -0.27
CA PRO A 467 13.83 6.63 -0.76
C PRO A 467 14.09 6.57 -2.28
N LEU A 468 14.75 5.50 -2.72
CA LEU A 468 15.03 5.29 -4.14
C LEU A 468 13.71 5.15 -4.91
N CYS A 469 13.63 5.81 -6.08
CA CYS A 469 12.45 5.81 -6.95
C CYS A 469 11.13 6.21 -6.27
N SER A 470 11.14 7.11 -5.27
CA SER A 470 9.92 7.58 -4.61
C SER A 470 8.83 8.05 -5.57
N CYS A 471 9.20 8.69 -6.68
CA CYS A 471 8.27 9.18 -7.70
C CYS A 471 8.42 8.42 -9.04
N GLY A 472 8.90 7.16 -8.96
CA GLY A 472 9.10 6.26 -10.08
C GLY A 472 10.57 6.08 -10.50
N CYS A 473 10.89 4.95 -11.14
CA CYS A 473 12.23 4.63 -11.64
C CYS A 473 12.34 4.90 -13.15
N GLN A 474 13.54 5.25 -13.62
CA GLN A 474 13.86 5.30 -15.04
C GLN A 474 13.46 3.97 -15.73
N ASN A 475 12.78 4.06 -16.88
CA ASN A 475 12.23 2.96 -17.70
C ASN A 475 10.82 2.45 -17.35
N SER A 476 10.01 3.22 -16.62
CA SER A 476 8.57 2.93 -16.44
C SER A 476 7.73 3.78 -17.41
N PRO A 477 6.67 3.24 -18.04
CA PRO A 477 5.86 3.96 -19.03
C PRO A 477 5.04 5.15 -18.48
N ALA A 478 5.14 5.45 -17.17
CA ALA A 478 4.44 6.54 -16.50
C ALA A 478 5.39 7.50 -15.73
N THR A 479 6.70 7.48 -15.99
CA THR A 479 7.67 8.31 -15.24
C THR A 479 7.99 9.65 -15.89
N SER A 480 8.20 10.65 -15.01
CA SER A 480 8.84 11.94 -15.26
C SER A 480 10.05 11.81 -16.19
N GLU A 481 10.06 12.50 -17.32
CA GLU A 481 11.26 12.65 -18.13
C GLU A 481 12.29 13.44 -17.35
N CYS A 482 13.53 12.94 -17.28
CA CYS A 482 14.59 13.60 -16.54
C CYS A 482 15.71 14.12 -17.42
N PHE A 483 16.21 15.30 -17.07
CA PHE A 483 17.36 15.93 -17.72
C PHE A 483 18.55 15.98 -16.78
N ARG A 484 19.76 15.89 -17.34
CA ARG A 484 20.99 16.10 -16.59
C ARG A 484 21.23 17.59 -16.39
N ASP A 485 21.99 17.92 -15.36
CA ASP A 485 22.35 19.30 -15.05
C ASP A 485 23.04 19.97 -16.25
N GLY A 486 22.58 21.16 -16.64
CA GLY A 486 23.03 21.90 -17.82
C GLY A 486 22.40 21.48 -19.16
N GLN A 487 21.54 20.46 -19.21
CA GLN A 487 20.83 20.03 -20.42
C GLN A 487 19.44 20.68 -20.45
N GLN A 488 19.17 21.56 -21.42
CA GLN A 488 17.84 22.17 -21.60
C GLN A 488 16.95 21.31 -22.51
N PRO A 489 15.63 21.24 -22.25
CA PRO A 489 14.68 20.67 -23.21
C PRO A 489 14.70 21.47 -24.51
N ASP A 490 14.56 20.80 -25.65
CA ASP A 490 14.39 21.47 -26.93
C ASP A 490 13.00 22.14 -26.97
N LEU A 491 12.97 23.47 -26.81
CA LEU A 491 11.74 24.27 -26.68
C LEU A 491 10.77 24.11 -27.86
N LEU A 492 11.26 23.66 -29.02
CA LEU A 492 10.48 23.43 -30.24
C LEU A 492 9.71 22.09 -30.25
N GLN A 493 9.97 21.18 -29.29
CA GLN A 493 9.29 19.88 -29.16
C GLN A 493 8.40 19.79 -27.91
N LEU A 494 8.33 20.86 -27.10
CA LEU A 494 7.40 20.91 -25.98
C LEU A 494 5.97 20.96 -26.54
N PRO A 495 5.02 20.17 -26.00
CA PRO A 495 3.62 20.35 -26.34
C PRO A 495 3.26 21.82 -26.06
N ASN A 496 2.71 22.50 -27.06
CA ASN A 496 2.15 23.84 -26.88
C ASN A 496 1.19 23.75 -25.70
N GLY A 497 1.42 24.60 -24.68
CA GLY A 497 0.71 24.53 -23.41
C GLY A 497 -0.78 24.35 -23.62
N ASP A 498 -1.32 23.28 -23.04
CA ASP A 498 -2.73 23.03 -22.67
C ASP A 498 -3.08 21.54 -22.50
N ASP A 499 -2.13 20.60 -22.71
CA ASP A 499 -2.41 19.16 -22.55
C ASP A 499 -2.26 18.65 -21.10
N GLU A 500 -3.41 18.24 -20.56
CA GLU A 500 -3.55 17.40 -19.37
C GLU A 500 -2.66 16.16 -19.46
N GLY A 501 -1.83 15.94 -18.44
CA GLY A 501 -1.15 14.65 -18.25
C GLY A 501 0.28 14.55 -18.80
N THR A 502 0.92 15.65 -19.21
CA THR A 502 2.35 15.62 -19.54
C THR A 502 3.16 15.33 -18.26
N PRO A 503 3.97 14.25 -18.20
CA PRO A 503 4.76 13.92 -17.01
C PRO A 503 5.76 15.05 -16.70
N PRO A 504 6.01 15.36 -15.42
CA PRO A 504 6.80 16.52 -15.06
C PRO A 504 8.25 16.35 -15.54
N PHE A 505 8.81 17.41 -16.13
CA PHE A 505 10.20 17.44 -16.53
C PHE A 505 11.09 17.77 -15.32
N VAL A 506 11.88 16.79 -14.86
CA VAL A 506 12.63 16.88 -13.60
C VAL A 506 14.14 16.76 -13.80
N LEU A 507 14.94 17.25 -12.85
CA LEU A 507 16.37 16.90 -12.80
C LEU A 507 16.52 15.41 -12.48
N CYS A 508 17.42 14.71 -13.20
CA CYS A 508 17.73 13.32 -12.90
C CYS A 508 18.32 13.17 -11.49
N THR A 509 17.54 12.54 -10.61
CA THR A 509 17.90 12.23 -9.22
C THR A 509 17.57 10.77 -8.91
N GLN A 510 18.08 10.22 -7.81
CA GLN A 510 17.79 8.83 -7.43
C GLN A 510 16.32 8.61 -7.01
N HIS A 511 15.63 9.66 -6.58
CA HIS A 511 14.23 9.61 -6.13
C HIS A 511 13.23 10.04 -7.21
N MET A 512 13.68 10.75 -8.26
CA MET A 512 12.89 11.20 -9.43
C MET A 512 11.68 12.08 -9.09
N CYS A 513 11.68 12.70 -7.92
CA CYS A 513 10.56 13.52 -7.45
C CYS A 513 10.70 14.99 -7.87
N PRO A 514 9.63 15.62 -8.38
CA PRO A 514 9.60 17.06 -8.66
C PRO A 514 9.91 17.92 -7.43
N ILE A 515 9.43 17.52 -6.25
CA ILE A 515 9.63 18.27 -5.01
C ILE A 515 10.34 17.40 -3.97
N ARG A 516 11.29 18.01 -3.26
CA ARG A 516 11.91 17.44 -2.07
C ARG A 516 11.71 18.36 -0.87
N VAL A 517 11.20 17.80 0.21
CA VAL A 517 11.15 18.47 1.52
C VAL A 517 12.28 17.93 2.39
N HIS A 518 13.16 18.81 2.85
CA HIS A 518 14.25 18.47 3.76
C HIS A 518 13.92 18.98 5.17
N TRP A 519 13.86 18.06 6.13
CA TRP A 519 13.68 18.36 7.55
C TRP A 519 15.00 18.20 8.29
N HIS A 520 15.52 19.31 8.82
CA HIS A 520 16.78 19.35 9.55
C HIS A 520 16.56 19.79 11.00
N LEU A 521 16.87 18.90 11.94
CA LEU A 521 16.96 19.27 13.35
C LEU A 521 18.31 19.97 13.61
N LYS A 522 18.28 21.31 13.67
CA LYS A 522 19.47 22.16 13.66
C LYS A 522 20.15 22.25 15.03
N VAL A 523 19.38 22.52 16.07
CA VAL A 523 19.88 22.68 17.44
C VAL A 523 18.80 22.26 18.44
N SER A 524 19.22 21.67 19.56
CA SER A 524 18.36 21.35 20.70
C SER A 524 18.75 22.21 21.91
N TYR A 525 17.91 23.17 22.29
CA TYR A 525 18.05 23.98 23.51
C TYR A 525 17.46 23.26 24.71
N LYS A 526 17.47 23.83 25.92
CA LYS A 526 16.84 23.19 27.09
C LYS A 526 15.33 23.02 26.90
N GLU A 527 14.64 24.09 26.52
CA GLU A 527 13.16 24.14 26.43
C GLU A 527 12.61 24.00 25.00
N TYR A 528 13.44 24.21 23.96
CA TYR A 528 12.98 24.26 22.57
C TYR A 528 13.91 23.47 21.64
N TRP A 529 13.37 23.04 20.49
CA TRP A 529 14.16 22.64 19.33
C TRP A 529 14.04 23.67 18.23
N ARG A 530 15.15 23.89 17.52
CA ARG A 530 15.17 24.65 16.29
C ARG A 530 15.22 23.68 15.12
N VAL A 531 14.16 23.68 14.33
CA VAL A 531 14.04 22.89 13.10
C VAL A 531 14.17 23.83 11.91
N LYS A 532 14.89 23.41 10.89
CA LYS A 532 14.94 24.05 9.57
C LYS A 532 14.24 23.15 8.57
N VAL A 533 13.28 23.70 7.83
CA VAL A 533 12.62 23.01 6.72
C VAL A 533 13.03 23.69 5.42
N THR A 534 13.37 22.90 4.41
CA THR A 534 13.78 23.40 3.09
C THR A 534 13.02 22.64 2.01
N ILE A 535 12.26 23.35 1.19
CA ILE A 535 11.55 22.80 0.04
C ILE A 535 12.38 23.12 -1.20
N THR A 536 12.75 22.10 -1.96
CA THR A 536 13.53 22.23 -3.20
C THR A 536 12.68 21.79 -4.39
N ASN A 537 12.61 22.62 -5.42
CA ASN A 537 11.97 22.31 -6.69
C ASN A 537 13.00 21.75 -7.67
N PHE A 538 12.75 20.55 -8.15
CA PHE A 538 13.53 19.86 -9.18
C PHE A 538 12.82 19.86 -10.54
N ASN A 539 11.62 20.43 -10.64
CA ASN A 539 10.93 20.61 -11.92
C ASN A 539 11.57 21.75 -12.71
N ILE A 540 11.88 21.51 -13.98
CA ILE A 540 12.63 22.43 -14.84
C ILE A 540 11.72 23.45 -15.51
N LEU A 541 10.44 23.14 -15.69
CA LEU A 541 9.48 23.97 -16.44
C LEU A 541 8.33 24.51 -15.59
N LYS A 542 8.11 23.98 -14.38
CA LYS A 542 6.99 24.35 -13.51
C LYS A 542 7.44 25.18 -12.30
N ASN A 543 6.84 26.36 -12.19
CA ASN A 543 6.80 27.15 -10.96
C ASN A 543 5.55 26.77 -10.15
N TYR A 544 5.66 26.78 -8.82
CA TYR A 544 4.51 26.58 -7.93
C TYR A 544 4.14 27.92 -7.29
N THR A 545 2.99 28.46 -7.71
CA THR A 545 2.38 29.68 -7.15
C THR A 545 1.44 29.29 -6.01
N ASP A 546 1.40 30.06 -4.93
CA ASP A 546 0.55 29.75 -3.75
C ASP A 546 0.84 28.38 -3.10
N TRP A 547 2.09 27.93 -3.21
CA TRP A 547 2.52 26.64 -2.66
C TRP A 547 2.21 26.56 -1.15
N ASN A 548 1.86 25.35 -0.70
CA ASN A 548 1.66 25.07 0.70
C ASN A 548 2.28 23.74 1.13
N LEU A 549 2.53 23.65 2.43
CA LEU A 549 3.12 22.51 3.09
C LEU A 549 2.29 22.19 4.33
N VAL A 550 1.75 20.97 4.40
CA VAL A 550 1.08 20.47 5.60
C VAL A 550 1.98 19.46 6.28
N ILE A 551 2.17 19.64 7.58
CA ILE A 551 3.04 18.79 8.41
C ILE A 551 2.21 18.28 9.57
N GLN A 552 2.28 16.96 9.79
CA GLN A 552 1.80 16.33 11.02
C GLN A 552 2.98 16.01 11.93
N HIS A 553 3.04 16.65 13.09
CA HIS A 553 4.07 16.45 14.09
C HIS A 553 3.52 16.77 15.49
N PRO A 554 3.66 15.88 16.50
CA PRO A 554 3.11 16.07 17.84
C PRO A 554 3.39 17.44 18.48
N ASN A 555 4.64 17.94 18.36
CA ASN A 555 5.03 19.24 18.92
C ASN A 555 4.49 20.49 18.19
N LEU A 556 3.74 20.37 17.08
CA LEU A 556 3.13 21.55 16.44
C LEU A 556 2.06 22.21 17.32
N ARG A 557 1.49 21.46 18.27
CA ARG A 557 0.62 21.99 19.33
C ARG A 557 1.25 23.10 20.17
N SER A 558 2.58 23.13 20.26
CA SER A 558 3.36 24.06 21.08
C SER A 558 4.40 24.80 20.24
N ILE A 559 4.03 25.17 19.00
CA ILE A 559 4.86 26.00 18.16
C ILE A 559 4.98 27.40 18.77
N THR A 560 6.22 27.86 18.96
CA THR A 560 6.49 29.16 19.59
C THR A 560 6.71 30.24 18.55
N GLN A 561 7.41 29.90 17.47
CA GLN A 561 7.76 30.85 16.42
C GLN A 561 8.01 30.13 15.09
N VAL A 562 7.56 30.75 14.00
CA VAL A 562 7.84 30.35 12.61
C VAL A 562 8.50 31.53 11.93
N PHE A 563 9.60 31.27 11.23
CA PHE A 563 10.34 32.28 10.49
C PHE A 563 10.09 32.10 8.99
N SER A 564 9.93 33.19 8.26
CA SER A 564 9.92 33.22 6.78
C SER A 564 8.74 32.53 6.08
N PHE A 565 7.86 31.80 6.76
CA PHE A 565 6.59 31.26 6.26
C PHE A 565 5.40 31.74 7.10
N ASN A 566 4.22 31.75 6.50
CA ASN A 566 2.95 31.82 7.22
C ASN A 566 2.64 30.46 7.87
N TYR A 567 1.85 30.47 8.94
CA TYR A 567 1.46 29.26 9.68
C TYR A 567 0.02 29.35 10.17
N ASN A 568 -0.73 28.26 10.03
CA ASN A 568 -2.02 28.08 10.68
C ASN A 568 -2.19 26.61 11.14
N PRO A 569 -2.60 26.36 12.40
CA PRO A 569 -2.91 25.00 12.84
C PRO A 569 -4.18 24.49 12.17
N LEU A 570 -4.18 23.20 11.79
CA LEU A 570 -5.36 22.51 11.26
C LEU A 570 -5.94 21.62 12.37
N ILE A 571 -7.02 22.08 13.00
CA ILE A 571 -7.66 21.37 14.12
C ILE A 571 -8.99 20.78 13.61
N GLN A 572 -8.96 19.50 13.23
CA GLN A 572 -10.16 18.80 12.74
C GLN A 572 -10.88 18.00 13.82
N TYR A 573 -10.14 17.49 14.81
CA TYR A 573 -10.65 16.58 15.84
C TYR A 573 -10.53 17.21 17.22
N GLY A 574 -11.27 18.29 17.48
CA GLY A 574 -11.42 18.93 18.79
C GLY A 574 -10.10 19.32 19.47
N ASP A 575 -9.48 18.37 20.17
CA ASP A 575 -8.27 18.55 20.97
C ASP A 575 -6.97 18.15 20.26
N ILE A 576 -7.05 17.51 19.07
CA ILE A 576 -5.86 17.10 18.31
C ILE A 576 -5.40 18.25 17.41
N ASN A 577 -4.33 18.93 17.81
CA ASN A 577 -3.70 20.06 17.11
C ASN A 577 -2.25 19.74 16.69
N ASP A 578 -1.99 18.50 16.30
CA ASP A 578 -0.67 18.00 15.87
C ASP A 578 -0.35 18.30 14.41
N THR A 579 -1.25 18.98 13.68
CA THR A 579 -1.15 19.23 12.25
C THR A 579 -1.14 20.72 11.97
N GLY A 580 -0.21 21.18 11.14
CA GLY A 580 -0.02 22.58 10.81
C GLY A 580 0.19 22.80 9.32
N MET A 581 -0.40 23.86 8.80
CA MET A 581 -0.25 24.31 7.42
C MET A 581 0.70 25.50 7.34
N PHE A 582 1.59 25.47 6.36
CA PHE A 582 2.58 26.52 6.07
C PHE A 582 2.48 26.93 4.60
N TRP A 583 2.69 28.21 4.32
CA TRP A 583 2.72 28.73 2.95
C TRP A 583 3.58 29.99 2.83
N GLY A 584 3.83 30.41 1.59
CA GLY A 584 4.64 31.59 1.27
C GLY A 584 4.06 32.90 1.80
N ILE A 585 4.93 33.85 2.08
CA ILE A 585 4.62 35.25 2.39
C ILE A 585 4.57 36.02 1.07
N LYS A 586 3.48 36.78 0.89
CA LYS A 586 3.23 37.63 -0.29
C LYS A 586 4.42 38.55 -0.57
N ASN A 587 4.81 38.66 -1.84
CA ASN A 587 5.97 39.45 -2.29
C ASN A 587 7.35 39.04 -1.73
N TYR A 588 7.48 37.88 -1.06
CA TYR A 588 8.76 37.38 -0.55
C TYR A 588 9.08 35.99 -1.09
N ASN A 589 8.27 35.00 -0.75
CA ASN A 589 8.43 33.61 -1.18
C ASN A 589 7.08 32.98 -1.53
N GLU A 590 6.18 33.79 -2.09
CA GLU A 590 4.87 33.40 -2.61
C GLU A 590 4.95 32.39 -3.77
N MET A 591 6.07 32.41 -4.51
CA MET A 591 6.35 31.47 -5.58
C MET A 591 7.56 30.61 -5.24
N LEU A 592 7.45 29.30 -5.47
CA LEU A 592 8.58 28.39 -5.53
C LEU A 592 8.97 28.23 -7.00
N LEU A 593 10.06 28.89 -7.37
CA LEU A 593 10.57 28.88 -8.75
C LEU A 593 11.02 27.48 -9.16
N GLN A 594 11.06 27.25 -10.46
CA GLN A 594 11.63 26.07 -11.10
C GLN A 594 13.08 25.82 -10.68
N TYR A 595 13.59 24.64 -11.04
CA TYR A 595 14.95 24.21 -10.76
C TYR A 595 15.98 25.29 -11.12
N GLY A 596 16.87 25.59 -10.18
CA GLY A 596 17.90 26.61 -10.29
C GLY A 596 18.39 27.10 -8.93
N VAL A 597 19.20 28.15 -8.92
CA VAL A 597 19.77 28.76 -7.70
C VAL A 597 18.66 29.22 -6.73
N ASP A 598 17.58 29.76 -7.28
CA ASP A 598 16.42 30.27 -6.54
C ASP A 598 15.26 29.25 -6.43
N GLY A 599 15.46 28.02 -6.88
CA GLY A 599 14.46 26.93 -6.86
C GLY A 599 14.26 26.30 -5.48
N ASN A 600 14.42 27.06 -4.39
CA ASN A 600 14.18 26.57 -3.04
C ASN A 600 13.63 27.64 -2.09
N VAL A 601 12.80 27.21 -1.14
CA VAL A 601 12.29 28.05 -0.05
C VAL A 601 12.60 27.40 1.29
N GLN A 602 12.85 28.22 2.32
CA GLN A 602 13.33 27.75 3.62
C GLN A 602 12.60 28.46 4.76
N THR A 603 12.35 27.72 5.84
CA THR A 603 11.83 28.23 7.10
C THR A 603 12.63 27.66 8.27
N GLU A 604 12.67 28.41 9.37
CA GLU A 604 13.06 27.86 10.66
C GLU A 604 11.85 27.94 11.60
N MET A 605 11.73 26.99 12.53
CA MET A 605 10.69 27.02 13.55
C MET A 605 11.24 26.59 14.90
N LEU A 606 10.64 27.15 15.95
CA LEU A 606 10.91 26.82 17.34
C LEU A 606 9.76 26.00 17.91
N LEU A 607 10.05 24.75 18.24
CA LEU A 607 9.11 23.81 18.84
C LEU A 607 9.44 23.66 20.32
N ARG A 608 8.50 23.93 21.22
CA ARG A 608 8.69 23.68 22.65
C ARG A 608 8.74 22.18 22.92
N LYS A 609 9.63 21.76 23.83
CA LYS A 609 9.70 20.38 24.29
C LYS A 609 8.66 20.13 25.36
N ASP A 610 7.81 19.14 25.14
CA ASP A 610 6.94 18.61 26.19
C ASP A 610 7.60 17.36 26.81
N PRO A 611 7.87 17.34 28.13
CA PRO A 611 8.40 16.16 28.81
C PRO A 611 7.53 14.90 28.69
N GLY A 612 6.23 15.03 28.45
CA GLY A 612 5.29 13.91 28.31
C GLY A 612 5.38 13.18 26.96
N ASP A 613 5.80 13.88 25.90
CA ASP A 613 5.89 13.33 24.54
C ASP A 613 7.33 13.12 24.07
N PHE A 614 8.30 13.77 24.71
CA PHE A 614 9.66 13.77 24.21
C PHE A 614 10.46 12.54 24.64
N THR A 615 10.88 11.76 23.65
CA THR A 615 11.96 10.80 23.83
C THR A 615 12.97 10.87 22.68
N PHE A 616 14.25 10.69 22.97
CA PHE A 616 15.28 10.54 21.93
C PHE A 616 15.25 9.15 21.24
N LYS A 617 14.44 8.21 21.76
CA LYS A 617 14.29 6.88 21.20
C LYS A 617 13.12 6.88 20.21
N GLY A 618 13.40 6.66 18.92
CA GLY A 618 12.35 6.37 17.94
C GLY A 618 11.78 7.56 17.16
N GLY A 619 12.59 8.56 16.83
CA GLY A 619 12.22 9.50 15.76
C GLY A 619 11.23 10.63 16.12
N TRP A 620 10.93 10.86 17.39
CA TRP A 620 9.95 11.86 17.86
C TRP A 620 10.26 13.32 17.52
N ALA A 621 11.48 13.63 17.08
CA ALA A 621 11.88 14.95 16.62
C ALA A 621 11.63 15.18 15.11
N PHE A 622 11.05 14.18 14.44
CA PHE A 622 10.77 14.17 13.01
C PHE A 622 9.26 14.07 12.76
N PRO A 623 8.78 14.61 11.64
CA PRO A 623 7.35 14.62 11.33
C PRO A 623 6.87 13.20 11.02
N ARG A 624 5.60 12.94 11.30
CA ARG A 624 4.94 11.67 10.99
C ARG A 624 4.47 11.65 9.54
N LYS A 625 3.99 12.79 9.05
CA LYS A 625 3.45 12.96 7.71
C LYS A 625 3.78 14.35 7.19
N ILE A 626 4.06 14.45 5.89
CA ILE A 626 4.23 15.70 5.17
C ILE A 626 3.43 15.62 3.87
N ALA A 627 2.70 16.67 3.53
CA ALA A 627 2.06 16.84 2.23
C ALA A 627 2.45 18.19 1.62
N PHE A 628 2.71 18.22 0.31
CA PHE A 628 3.04 19.43 -0.45
C PHE A 628 1.94 19.68 -1.49
N ASN A 629 1.37 20.89 -1.52
CA ASN A 629 0.20 21.25 -2.34
C ASN A 629 -0.95 20.25 -2.24
N GLY A 630 -1.06 19.60 -1.10
CA GLY A 630 -2.04 18.57 -0.85
C GLY A 630 -1.60 17.12 -1.13
N HIS A 631 -0.57 16.90 -1.93
CA HIS A 631 -0.11 15.54 -2.22
C HIS A 631 0.78 15.02 -1.09
N GLU A 632 0.51 13.80 -0.62
CA GLU A 632 1.32 13.15 0.41
C GLU A 632 2.73 12.83 -0.10
N CYS A 633 3.75 13.24 0.65
CA CYS A 633 5.15 12.98 0.31
C CYS A 633 5.62 11.64 0.86
N VAL A 634 6.47 10.95 0.09
CA VAL A 634 7.08 9.70 0.53
C VAL A 634 8.08 9.97 1.64
N MET A 635 7.76 9.47 2.84
CA MET A 635 8.64 9.51 4.01
C MET A 635 9.64 8.35 3.97
N PRO A 636 10.89 8.53 4.44
CA PRO A 636 11.77 7.42 4.77
C PRO A 636 11.11 6.52 5.82
N PRO A 637 11.36 5.20 5.82
CA PRO A 637 10.88 4.33 6.88
C PRO A 637 11.48 4.73 8.25
N PRO A 638 10.72 4.61 9.36
CA PRO A 638 11.11 5.13 10.69
C PRO A 638 12.41 4.55 11.27
N ASP A 639 12.81 3.35 10.85
CA ASP A 639 14.05 2.67 11.27
C ASP A 639 15.31 3.35 10.72
N MET A 640 15.19 4.10 9.62
CA MET A 640 16.29 4.88 9.07
C MET A 640 16.40 6.27 9.68
N PHE A 641 15.47 6.70 10.54
CA PHE A 641 15.49 8.06 11.10
C PHE A 641 16.79 8.28 11.89
N PRO A 642 17.37 9.49 11.87
CA PRO A 642 18.56 9.78 12.65
C PRO A 642 18.31 9.47 14.13
N SER A 643 19.00 8.48 14.68
CA SER A 643 18.97 8.13 16.10
C SER A 643 20.23 8.62 16.80
N LEU A 644 20.14 8.90 18.09
CA LEU A 644 21.36 9.05 18.89
C LEU A 644 22.14 7.73 18.84
N PRO A 645 23.48 7.77 18.72
CA PRO A 645 24.27 6.56 18.94
C PRO A 645 23.93 6.03 20.34
N ASN A 646 23.52 4.77 20.43
CA ASN A 646 23.42 4.10 21.72
C ASN A 646 24.81 4.16 22.35
N SER A 647 25.01 5.04 23.33
CA SER A 647 26.20 5.07 24.16
C SER A 647 26.17 3.87 25.10
N SER A 648 26.50 2.71 24.53
CA SER A 648 27.23 1.67 25.23
C SER A 648 28.49 1.46 24.41
N PRO A 649 29.69 1.83 24.92
CA PRO A 649 30.88 1.29 24.33
C PRO A 649 30.73 -0.23 24.46
N ALA A 650 30.64 -0.93 23.33
CA ALA A 650 31.00 -2.34 23.32
C ALA A 650 32.44 -2.36 23.82
N ALA A 651 32.63 -2.77 25.07
CA ALA A 651 33.95 -3.09 25.56
C ALA A 651 34.57 -4.03 24.51
N PRO A 652 35.77 -3.76 23.99
CA PRO A 652 36.42 -4.72 23.11
C PRO A 652 36.52 -6.01 23.91
N ALA A 653 35.95 -7.08 23.37
CA ALA A 653 36.06 -8.43 23.91
C ALA A 653 37.51 -8.89 23.74
N LEU A 654 38.39 -8.33 24.55
CA LEU A 654 39.81 -8.61 24.67
C LEU A 654 40.14 -8.45 26.15
N LEU A 655 39.73 -9.45 26.94
CA LEU A 655 40.32 -9.91 28.21
C LEU A 655 39.35 -10.87 28.94
N LEU A 656 38.98 -11.97 28.28
CA LEU A 656 38.32 -13.10 28.96
C LEU A 656 38.86 -14.46 28.48
N HIS A 657 40.13 -14.49 28.06
CA HIS A 657 40.86 -15.71 27.73
C HIS A 657 41.96 -16.08 28.73
N LEU A 658 41.91 -15.59 29.98
CA LEU A 658 42.95 -15.91 30.98
C LEU A 658 42.49 -16.58 32.28
N CYS A 659 41.24 -17.05 32.40
CA CYS A 659 40.78 -17.72 33.63
C CYS A 659 40.02 -19.04 33.43
N LEU A 660 40.24 -19.80 32.34
CA LEU A 660 39.71 -21.17 32.20
C LEU A 660 40.77 -22.13 31.66
N GLY A 661 41.93 -22.15 32.34
CA GLY A 661 43.07 -23.00 32.00
C GLY A 661 43.61 -23.77 33.19
N LEU A 662 42.81 -24.11 34.21
CA LEU A 662 43.20 -25.01 35.29
C LEU A 662 41.98 -25.77 35.82
N SER A 663 41.59 -26.85 35.12
CA SER A 663 41.01 -28.09 35.69
C SER A 663 40.42 -28.96 34.57
N PRO A 664 41.19 -29.94 34.09
CA PRO A 664 40.68 -31.30 34.16
C PRO A 664 41.79 -32.25 34.58
N LEU A 665 42.05 -32.33 35.88
CA LEU A 665 42.94 -33.34 36.47
C LEU A 665 42.36 -33.99 37.74
N LEU A 666 41.06 -33.86 37.99
CA LEU A 666 40.43 -34.35 39.22
C LEU A 666 39.14 -35.16 39.03
N LEU A 667 38.89 -35.70 37.83
CA LEU A 667 37.74 -36.58 37.57
C LEU A 667 38.04 -37.79 36.67
N PHE A 668 39.29 -38.25 36.68
CA PHE A 668 39.71 -39.55 36.13
C PHE A 668 40.61 -40.24 37.16
N GLY A 669 40.00 -40.78 38.20
CA GLY A 669 40.74 -41.42 39.30
C GLY A 669 39.82 -42.09 40.31
N LEU A 670 38.73 -42.70 39.85
CA LEU A 670 37.83 -43.51 40.66
C LEU A 670 37.03 -44.40 39.71
N PHE A 671 37.70 -45.38 39.10
CA PHE A 671 37.15 -46.65 38.60
C PHE A 671 38.29 -47.38 37.89
N LEU A 672 39.13 -48.09 38.66
CA LEU A 672 39.90 -49.27 38.25
C LEU A 672 40.66 -49.81 39.47
N PHE A 673 40.46 -51.11 39.76
CA PHE A 673 40.96 -51.93 40.88
C PHE A 673 40.27 -51.60 42.24
N VAL A 674 39.43 -52.44 42.86
CA VAL A 674 39.30 -53.91 42.97
C VAL A 674 37.84 -54.33 42.94
#